data_AF-A0A1V5YYK7-F1
#
_entry.id   AF-A0A1V5YYK7-F1
#
_cell.length_a   1.000
_cell.length_b   1.000
_cell.length_c   1.000
_cell.angle_alpha   90.00
_cell.angle_beta   90.00
_cell.angle_gamma   90.00
#
_symmetry.space_group_name_H-M   'P 1'
#
loop_
_entity.id
_entity.type
_entity.pdbx_description
1 polymer ?
#
loop_
_entity_poly.entity_id
_entity_poly.type
_entity_poly.pdbx_seq_one_letter_code
_entity_poly.pdbx_strand_id
1 'polypeptide(L)'
;MIKRTAVFFLGLAILAGTGYVQEAELSASGKATVTEIGNVPWVPTAEPKVVYGDDDRMDVFQEGDRQKLEWAASTCALVYTTRMTIYADGSADISAPAQYIRSGLPACPDEPFGSQPTASYCTGFMVGDDLIVTAGHCYSSSYFDATRFVFGYDMLDETTPRLNFEANRVYKGVEVVSYSGSGSRDHCVVRVDRRITAPGAKPFPIRRTGTLRVSEPLGIIGHPAGLPKKLAFGNTYVRSIDNPEYFIANVDAFSGNSGSPVINAVTGYIEGILVRGDTDFIYDEVCFRSNKVPNNGGRGEEVTRTLIFADSVPDIENYPGSIRLDARIYKCDAEVTVSVVDKDLRGLPTASVDLEVLSGDREVVVIRPVAGEEDRFTGTIPLRAGEAEADSGFLEVSHGDMIIARYLDETNNEGQTVILETQAAVDCIAPIIQDVSVAYVGSTQARVQFTTDEPSLGIINYGLSCDKLNLQAIGNPAQTVHTVTLSGLSSAKKYYFSIEVLDEASNASYSDNDGTCHSFQTVALIKTLAEYFNTQNLVDVEYGQATFVPVNTADYYMLCYEDVADFAVAPAGDPLILGDDTFVEIAMDPGQGITFYGTVYDRFFVGSNGYITFGKGDTNFQALPSQHFLLPRISGFMADLCPHLRGAVRLNRLSDRYCVSYEDVPVYESGGGYPPENSHTFQIELFFNGIIRLTWKDLFAARAMTGLSPGAGAPPVFTSIKMKNAQGCQELTFAGKPHSADVNGDWQISPEEMQPVIRYYQQGYHCDSSTADGYAPGAGDATCPPHDSDYLEQDWQISLSELLRLVQLHNAGGYMPDPLSEDGYAPLP
;
A
#
# COMPACT_ATOMS: atom_id res chain seq x y z
N MET A 1 -31.01 58.32 -4.74
CA MET A 1 -31.50 58.47 -6.13
C MET A 1 -30.65 57.59 -7.04
N ILE A 2 -31.25 57.01 -8.08
CA ILE A 2 -30.55 56.26 -9.13
C ILE A 2 -29.94 57.23 -10.16
N LYS A 3 -28.69 56.97 -10.57
CA LYS A 3 -28.04 57.23 -11.89
C LYS A 3 -26.53 57.02 -11.68
N ARG A 4 -25.88 55.92 -12.07
CA ARG A 4 -25.70 55.27 -13.40
C ARG A 4 -24.95 56.13 -14.43
N THR A 5 -23.72 55.67 -14.69
CA THR A 5 -22.98 55.67 -15.97
C THR A 5 -22.19 56.91 -16.41
N ALA A 6 -20.85 56.78 -16.38
CA ALA A 6 -19.95 57.11 -17.50
C ALA A 6 -18.61 56.35 -17.34
N VAL A 7 -18.04 55.88 -18.45
CA VAL A 7 -16.77 55.13 -18.53
C VAL A 7 -15.83 55.92 -19.44
N PHE A 8 -14.55 56.09 -19.08
CA PHE A 8 -13.40 55.69 -19.93
C PHE A 8 -12.03 55.91 -19.25
N PHE A 9 -11.04 55.17 -19.76
CA PHE A 9 -9.67 55.03 -19.27
C PHE A 9 -8.78 56.28 -19.44
N LEU A 10 -7.83 56.45 -18.52
CA LEU A 10 -6.39 56.61 -18.81
C LEU A 10 -5.59 56.05 -17.62
N GLY A 11 -4.36 55.57 -17.82
CA GLY A 11 -3.65 54.78 -16.79
C GLY A 11 -2.18 55.16 -16.54
N LEU A 12 -1.45 54.17 -16.01
CA LEU A 12 0.00 54.06 -15.75
C LEU A 12 0.58 54.46 -14.37
N ALA A 13 1.39 53.51 -13.86
CA ALA A 13 2.52 53.56 -12.90
C ALA A 13 2.29 54.16 -11.48
N ILE A 14 2.53 53.50 -10.33
CA ILE A 14 3.51 52.49 -9.82
C ILE A 14 4.66 53.09 -8.97
N LEU A 15 4.77 52.53 -7.75
CA LEU A 15 5.90 52.44 -6.79
C LEU A 15 6.34 53.62 -5.88
N ALA A 16 6.45 53.26 -4.59
CA ALA A 16 7.43 53.61 -3.55
C ALA A 16 7.72 55.10 -3.26
N GLY A 17 7.66 55.59 -2.01
CA GLY A 17 8.15 54.96 -0.78
C GLY A 17 9.42 55.67 -0.31
N THR A 18 9.35 56.34 0.85
CA THR A 18 10.50 56.98 1.53
C THR A 18 10.36 56.76 3.03
N GLY A 19 11.34 56.13 3.67
CA GLY A 19 11.43 56.07 5.14
C GLY A 19 12.29 57.21 5.71
N TYR A 20 12.41 57.30 7.03
CA TYR A 20 13.70 57.18 7.74
C TYR A 20 13.57 57.34 9.28
N VAL A 21 14.24 56.40 9.95
CA VAL A 21 14.65 56.25 11.36
C VAL A 21 14.97 57.53 12.17
N GLN A 22 14.60 57.57 13.45
CA GLN A 22 15.50 57.97 14.55
C GLN A 22 15.15 57.32 15.92
N GLU A 23 16.12 57.27 16.82
CA GLU A 23 16.25 56.38 18.00
C GLU A 23 15.61 56.92 19.31
N ALA A 24 15.31 56.02 20.26
CA ALA A 24 15.46 56.25 21.73
C ALA A 24 15.34 54.94 22.54
N GLU A 25 16.04 54.85 23.67
CA GLU A 25 16.13 53.65 24.53
C GLU A 25 15.05 53.54 25.63
N LEU A 26 14.80 52.29 26.04
CA LEU A 26 14.33 51.80 27.36
C LEU A 26 13.47 52.71 28.27
N SER A 27 12.19 52.32 28.43
CA SER A 27 11.57 52.21 29.77
C SER A 27 10.52 51.09 29.80
N ALA A 28 10.23 50.57 31.00
CA ALA A 28 9.43 49.36 31.20
C ALA A 28 7.91 49.59 31.10
N SER A 29 7.14 48.49 31.17
CA SER A 29 5.67 48.43 31.23
C SER A 29 4.93 48.75 29.91
N GLY A 30 4.74 47.72 29.09
CA GLY A 30 3.74 47.71 28.02
C GLY A 30 3.36 46.28 27.62
N LYS A 31 2.09 45.90 27.76
CA LYS A 31 1.57 44.71 27.09
C LYS A 31 1.71 44.93 25.59
N ALA A 32 2.27 43.97 24.85
CA ALA A 32 2.19 43.99 23.40
C ALA A 32 0.72 43.91 22.99
N THR A 33 0.18 45.02 22.49
CA THR A 33 -1.11 45.06 21.83
C THR A 33 -1.08 44.21 20.57
N VAL A 34 -2.21 43.55 20.29
CA VAL A 34 -2.53 42.79 19.07
C VAL A 34 -1.79 43.32 17.83
N THR A 35 -0.90 42.52 17.27
CA THR A 35 -0.45 42.70 15.88
C THR A 35 -1.58 42.24 14.96
N GLU A 36 -1.92 43.07 13.97
CA GLU A 36 -3.05 42.81 13.08
C GLU A 36 -2.91 41.51 12.28
N ILE A 37 -4.06 40.95 11.88
CA ILE A 37 -4.16 39.81 10.97
C ILE A 37 -3.55 40.22 9.62
N GLY A 38 -2.42 39.61 9.26
CA GLY A 38 -1.82 39.81 7.95
C GLY A 38 -2.74 39.27 6.85
N ASN A 39 -3.18 40.13 5.93
CA ASN A 39 -3.97 39.76 4.75
C ASN A 39 -3.14 39.05 3.66
N VAL A 40 -2.23 38.17 4.07
CA VAL A 40 -1.70 37.11 3.19
C VAL A 40 -2.73 35.99 3.23
N PRO A 41 -3.30 35.56 2.09
CA PRO A 41 -4.09 34.33 2.06
C PRO A 41 -3.18 33.18 2.52
N TRP A 42 -3.41 32.69 3.73
CA TRP A 42 -2.75 31.49 4.21
C TRP A 42 -3.29 30.32 3.39
N VAL A 43 -2.51 29.91 2.39
CA VAL A 43 -2.70 28.65 1.71
C VAL A 43 -2.19 27.56 2.65
N PRO A 44 -3.05 26.62 3.11
CA PRO A 44 -2.56 25.45 3.81
C PRO A 44 -1.79 24.58 2.81
N THR A 45 -0.46 24.57 2.91
CA THR A 45 0.31 23.40 2.48
C THR A 45 0.02 22.31 3.50
N ALA A 46 -0.84 21.36 3.14
CA ALA A 46 -1.22 20.25 3.99
C ALA A 46 -0.16 19.14 3.87
N GLU A 47 0.63 18.94 4.93
CA GLU A 47 1.77 18.02 4.99
C GLU A 47 1.61 17.08 6.25
N PRO A 48 1.82 15.74 6.21
CA PRO A 48 1.22 14.76 7.20
C PRO A 48 2.26 14.03 8.21
N LYS A 49 1.99 12.92 9.01
CA LYS A 49 2.89 12.13 10.02
C LYS A 49 2.87 10.52 10.16
N VAL A 50 3.97 9.71 9.98
CA VAL A 50 4.09 8.24 9.55
C VAL A 50 4.47 7.09 10.54
N VAL A 51 4.53 5.83 10.01
CA VAL A 51 5.24 4.59 10.51
C VAL A 51 6.64 4.38 9.91
N TYR A 52 7.62 4.03 10.74
CA TYR A 52 9.02 3.80 10.35
C TYR A 52 9.44 2.33 10.47
N GLY A 53 9.54 1.65 9.33
CA GLY A 53 9.93 0.25 9.21
C GLY A 53 8.73 -0.69 9.27
N ASP A 54 8.84 -1.69 10.14
CA ASP A 54 7.74 -2.57 10.51
C ASP A 54 6.87 -1.87 11.54
N ASP A 55 5.55 -2.05 11.43
CA ASP A 55 4.56 -1.44 12.31
C ASP A 55 4.57 -2.20 13.65
N ASP A 56 5.23 -1.60 14.65
CA ASP A 56 5.51 -2.24 15.95
C ASP A 56 4.46 -1.91 17.03
N ARG A 57 3.43 -1.16 16.66
CA ARG A 57 2.39 -0.68 17.57
C ARG A 57 1.62 -1.86 18.14
N MET A 58 1.40 -1.84 19.45
CA MET A 58 0.58 -2.83 20.16
C MET A 58 -0.38 -2.18 21.16
N ASP A 59 -1.48 -2.88 21.46
CA ASP A 59 -2.41 -2.52 22.53
C ASP A 59 -1.87 -2.87 23.91
N VAL A 60 -2.32 -2.12 24.93
CA VAL A 60 -1.86 -2.27 26.32
C VAL A 60 -2.05 -3.70 26.86
N PHE A 61 -3.11 -4.41 26.46
CA PHE A 61 -3.37 -5.79 26.90
C PHE A 61 -2.37 -6.83 26.32
N GLN A 62 -1.61 -6.46 25.29
CA GLN A 62 -0.59 -7.30 24.65
C GLN A 62 0.81 -7.11 25.27
N GLU A 63 1.00 -6.09 26.11
CA GLU A 63 2.28 -5.80 26.76
C GLU A 63 2.42 -6.58 28.07
N GLY A 64 3.45 -7.43 28.18
CA GLY A 64 3.79 -8.19 29.39
C GLY A 64 4.82 -7.51 30.28
N ASP A 65 5.57 -6.52 29.78
CA ASP A 65 6.59 -5.80 30.53
C ASP A 65 5.94 -4.89 31.59
N ARG A 66 6.23 -5.18 32.87
CA ARG A 66 5.67 -4.45 34.01
C ARG A 66 6.06 -2.97 34.03
N GLN A 67 7.23 -2.61 33.54
CA GLN A 67 7.73 -1.24 33.50
C GLN A 67 7.01 -0.45 32.41
N LYS A 68 6.85 -1.03 31.22
CA LYS A 68 6.06 -0.43 30.13
C LYS A 68 4.57 -0.31 30.48
N LEU A 69 4.00 -1.28 31.20
CA LEU A 69 2.64 -1.18 31.74
C LEU A 69 2.49 -0.02 32.74
N GLU A 70 3.50 0.24 33.57
CA GLU A 70 3.53 1.41 34.45
C GLU A 70 3.64 2.73 33.64
N TRP A 71 4.53 2.80 32.65
CA TRP A 71 4.61 3.94 31.73
C TRP A 71 3.30 4.19 30.97
N ALA A 72 2.59 3.12 30.57
CA ALA A 72 1.27 3.18 29.96
C ALA A 72 0.22 3.73 30.93
N ALA A 73 0.21 3.27 32.19
CA ALA A 73 -0.67 3.78 33.23
C ALA A 73 -0.41 5.26 33.55
N SER A 74 0.84 5.73 33.41
CA SER A 74 1.24 7.14 33.60
C SER A 74 0.97 8.05 32.40
N THR A 75 0.46 7.50 31.29
CA THR A 75 0.13 8.24 30.06
C THR A 75 -1.38 8.41 29.91
N CYS A 76 -1.85 9.60 29.54
CA CYS A 76 -3.28 9.96 29.47
C CYS A 76 -3.71 10.48 28.08
N ALA A 77 -5.00 10.32 27.81
CA ALA A 77 -5.69 10.90 26.66
C ALA A 77 -6.18 12.32 26.97
N LEU A 78 -6.02 13.25 26.02
CA LEU A 78 -6.75 14.52 26.04
C LEU A 78 -8.06 14.33 25.27
N VAL A 79 -9.19 14.46 25.96
CA VAL A 79 -10.54 14.24 25.41
C VAL A 79 -11.39 15.49 25.61
N TYR A 80 -12.09 15.92 24.57
CA TYR A 80 -13.03 17.03 24.67
C TYR A 80 -14.26 16.65 25.50
N THR A 81 -14.73 17.54 26.37
CA THR A 81 -15.93 17.33 27.18
C THR A 81 -17.20 17.17 26.34
N THR A 82 -17.20 17.63 25.08
CA THR A 82 -18.29 17.37 24.11
C THR A 82 -18.40 15.91 23.68
N ARG A 83 -17.38 15.07 23.93
CA ARG A 83 -17.40 13.61 23.71
C ARG A 83 -17.63 12.81 25.01
N MET A 84 -17.84 13.48 26.14
CA MET A 84 -17.93 12.87 27.46
C MET A 84 -19.22 13.20 28.17
N THR A 85 -19.77 12.22 28.88
CA THR A 85 -20.78 12.44 29.91
C THR A 85 -20.09 12.37 31.26
N ILE A 86 -19.95 13.50 31.95
CA ILE A 86 -19.33 13.60 33.27
C ILE A 86 -20.43 13.62 34.33
N TYR A 87 -20.34 12.71 35.30
CA TYR A 87 -21.33 12.52 36.36
C TYR A 87 -21.01 13.34 37.62
N ALA A 88 -21.99 13.45 38.52
CA ALA A 88 -21.89 14.31 39.72
C ALA A 88 -20.87 13.81 40.77
N ASP A 89 -20.48 12.54 40.71
CA ASP A 89 -19.42 11.94 41.54
C ASP A 89 -18.01 12.09 40.93
N GLY A 90 -17.90 12.70 39.75
CA GLY A 90 -16.65 12.89 39.01
C GLY A 90 -16.26 11.73 38.09
N SER A 91 -17.01 10.62 38.10
CA SER A 91 -16.87 9.59 37.06
C SER A 91 -17.30 10.13 35.69
N ALA A 92 -16.86 9.49 34.60
CA ALA A 92 -17.27 9.89 33.26
C ALA A 92 -17.26 8.75 32.26
N ASP A 93 -18.14 8.85 31.27
CA ASP A 93 -18.19 7.97 30.11
C ASP A 93 -17.79 8.72 28.84
N ILE A 94 -17.04 8.09 27.94
CA ILE A 94 -16.93 8.52 26.54
C ILE A 94 -18.21 8.09 25.82
N SER A 95 -19.17 9.00 25.74
CA SER A 95 -20.54 8.72 25.28
C SER A 95 -20.74 8.81 23.77
N ALA A 96 -19.72 9.26 23.02
CA ALA A 96 -19.71 9.31 21.57
C ALA A 96 -18.33 8.98 20.98
N PRO A 97 -17.84 7.73 21.12
CA PRO A 97 -16.65 7.27 20.40
C PRO A 97 -16.93 7.31 18.88
N ALA A 98 -16.02 7.90 18.12
CA ALA A 98 -16.10 7.94 16.67
C ALA A 98 -15.47 6.70 16.05
N GLN A 99 -15.94 6.26 14.89
CA GLN A 99 -15.25 5.23 14.10
C GLN A 99 -13.86 5.71 13.68
N TYR A 100 -12.92 4.79 13.48
CA TYR A 100 -11.59 5.10 12.95
C TYR A 100 -11.68 5.44 11.46
N ILE A 101 -12.02 6.70 11.19
CA ILE A 101 -12.25 7.27 9.85
C ILE A 101 -11.24 8.39 9.59
N ARG A 102 -10.72 8.48 8.36
CA ARG A 102 -9.85 9.57 7.91
C ARG A 102 -10.35 10.13 6.59
N SER A 103 -10.49 11.46 6.51
CA SER A 103 -11.01 12.17 5.33
C SER A 103 -12.37 11.64 4.81
N GLY A 104 -13.20 11.05 5.70
CA GLY A 104 -14.48 10.43 5.35
C GLY A 104 -14.41 8.94 4.96
N LEU A 105 -13.21 8.37 4.84
CA LEU A 105 -12.97 6.97 4.49
C LEU A 105 -12.70 6.10 5.74
N PRO A 106 -13.17 4.84 5.78
CA PRO A 106 -12.81 3.88 6.82
C PRO A 106 -11.37 3.39 6.67
N ALA A 107 -10.84 2.76 7.72
CA ALA A 107 -9.60 1.98 7.62
C ALA A 107 -9.78 0.82 6.62
N CYS A 108 -8.71 0.45 5.90
CA CYS A 108 -8.76 -0.73 5.02
C CYS A 108 -8.91 -2.04 5.82
N PRO A 109 -9.41 -3.14 5.21
CA PRO A 109 -9.68 -4.39 5.94
C PRO A 109 -8.46 -5.02 6.63
N ASP A 110 -7.27 -4.69 6.14
CA ASP A 110 -5.96 -5.13 6.60
C ASP A 110 -5.15 -4.01 7.30
N GLU A 111 -5.77 -2.85 7.57
CA GLU A 111 -5.16 -1.77 8.34
C GLU A 111 -5.22 -2.08 9.86
N PRO A 112 -4.09 -2.03 10.59
CA PRO A 112 -4.07 -2.27 12.03
C PRO A 112 -5.04 -1.39 12.81
N PHE A 113 -5.71 -2.00 13.79
CA PHE A 113 -6.69 -1.34 14.67
C PHE A 113 -7.92 -0.74 13.96
N GLY A 114 -8.16 -1.04 12.67
CA GLY A 114 -9.23 -0.44 11.85
C GLY A 114 -10.65 -0.53 12.43
N SER A 115 -10.91 -1.50 13.30
CA SER A 115 -12.20 -1.71 14.00
C SER A 115 -12.36 -0.93 15.31
N GLN A 116 -11.28 -0.35 15.86
CA GLN A 116 -11.28 0.28 17.18
C GLN A 116 -11.93 1.68 17.16
N PRO A 117 -12.49 2.14 18.30
CA PRO A 117 -13.04 3.49 18.41
C PRO A 117 -11.94 4.56 18.41
N THR A 118 -12.32 5.82 18.21
CA THR A 118 -11.47 6.99 18.45
C THR A 118 -12.19 8.01 19.34
N ALA A 119 -11.46 8.65 20.25
CA ALA A 119 -12.05 9.61 21.20
C ALA A 119 -11.14 10.78 21.54
N SER A 120 -9.85 10.55 21.76
CA SER A 120 -8.87 11.58 22.10
C SER A 120 -8.46 12.40 20.87
N TYR A 121 -7.84 13.54 21.12
CA TYR A 121 -7.28 14.41 20.08
C TYR A 121 -5.78 14.68 20.25
N CYS A 122 -5.25 14.47 21.45
CA CYS A 122 -3.83 14.54 21.81
C CYS A 122 -3.53 13.59 22.99
N THR A 123 -2.25 13.47 23.34
CA THR A 123 -1.74 12.70 24.47
C THR A 123 -1.09 13.62 25.52
N GLY A 124 -0.99 13.19 26.77
CA GLY A 124 -0.15 13.80 27.79
C GLY A 124 0.34 12.77 28.81
N PHE A 125 1.27 13.13 29.69
CA PHE A 125 1.87 12.21 30.65
C PHE A 125 2.16 12.85 32.00
N MET A 126 2.08 12.05 33.07
CA MET A 126 2.29 12.47 34.45
C MET A 126 3.78 12.69 34.75
N VAL A 127 4.15 13.86 35.30
CA VAL A 127 5.54 14.19 35.69
C VAL A 127 5.67 14.65 37.15
N GLY A 128 4.56 14.61 37.89
CA GLY A 128 4.49 14.93 39.31
C GLY A 128 3.10 14.61 39.84
N ASP A 129 2.95 14.65 41.16
CA ASP A 129 1.72 14.28 41.88
C ASP A 129 0.45 14.96 41.35
N ASP A 130 0.55 16.18 40.81
CA ASP A 130 -0.55 16.95 40.22
C ASP A 130 -0.17 17.61 38.88
N LEU A 131 0.89 17.13 38.20
CA LEU A 131 1.44 17.73 36.99
C LEU A 131 1.41 16.79 35.79
N ILE A 132 0.91 17.31 34.67
CA ILE A 132 0.86 16.64 33.37
C ILE A 132 1.60 17.48 32.33
N VAL A 133 2.37 16.82 31.46
CA VAL A 133 3.03 17.42 30.29
C VAL A 133 2.31 16.98 29.01
N THR A 134 2.20 17.90 28.05
CA THR A 134 1.68 17.66 26.69
C THR A 134 2.30 18.66 25.71
N ALA A 135 1.96 18.60 24.43
CA ALA A 135 2.37 19.59 23.43
C ALA A 135 1.62 20.92 23.65
N GLY A 136 2.28 22.05 23.41
CA GLY A 136 1.67 23.37 23.56
C GLY A 136 0.56 23.63 22.55
N HIS A 137 0.66 23.11 21.34
CA HIS A 137 -0.43 23.19 20.36
C HIS A 137 -1.67 22.36 20.76
N CYS A 138 -1.54 21.38 21.67
CA CYS A 138 -2.64 20.54 22.14
C CYS A 138 -3.45 21.16 23.29
N TYR A 139 -2.82 21.99 24.12
CA TYR A 139 -3.45 22.48 25.34
C TYR A 139 -2.93 23.84 25.79
N SER A 140 -3.84 24.68 26.23
CA SER A 140 -3.57 25.99 26.83
C SER A 140 -4.68 26.34 27.83
N SER A 141 -4.56 27.48 28.50
CA SER A 141 -5.55 27.92 29.51
C SER A 141 -6.97 28.13 28.97
N SER A 142 -7.17 28.26 27.65
CA SER A 142 -8.52 28.30 27.05
C SER A 142 -9.24 26.95 27.06
N TYR A 143 -8.53 25.84 27.29
CA TYR A 143 -9.09 24.48 27.24
C TYR A 143 -9.48 23.90 28.61
N PHE A 144 -9.31 24.66 29.70
CA PHE A 144 -9.60 24.21 31.07
C PHE A 144 -11.00 23.60 31.24
N ASP A 145 -12.03 24.24 30.68
CA ASP A 145 -13.40 23.72 30.75
C ASP A 145 -13.70 22.69 29.65
N ALA A 146 -13.06 22.84 28.48
CA ALA A 146 -13.34 22.10 27.25
C ALA A 146 -12.69 20.70 27.17
N THR A 147 -11.65 20.42 27.96
CA THR A 147 -10.87 19.17 27.88
C THR A 147 -10.72 18.49 29.23
N ARG A 148 -10.60 17.16 29.24
CA ARG A 148 -10.15 16.36 30.39
C ARG A 148 -8.94 15.50 30.02
N PHE A 149 -8.09 15.28 31.02
CA PHE A 149 -7.01 14.29 30.97
C PHE A 149 -7.56 12.97 31.50
N VAL A 150 -7.57 11.93 30.65
CA VAL A 150 -8.25 10.65 30.91
C VAL A 150 -7.24 9.51 30.93
N PHE A 151 -7.07 8.87 32.09
CA PHE A 151 -6.11 7.79 32.31
C PHE A 151 -6.72 6.41 32.06
N GLY A 152 -6.05 5.61 31.24
CA GLY A 152 -6.47 4.25 30.89
C GLY A 152 -7.56 4.18 29.81
N TYR A 153 -7.55 5.06 28.81
CA TYR A 153 -8.33 4.88 27.59
C TYR A 153 -7.62 3.83 26.71
N ASP A 154 -7.88 2.55 27.00
CA ASP A 154 -7.13 1.39 26.50
C ASP A 154 -8.10 0.36 25.91
N MET A 155 -7.60 -0.54 25.05
CA MET A 155 -8.28 -1.81 24.80
C MET A 155 -8.00 -2.76 25.98
N LEU A 156 -9.04 -3.48 26.42
CA LEU A 156 -8.99 -4.46 27.51
C LEU A 156 -8.74 -5.88 27.00
N ASP A 157 -9.15 -6.13 25.76
CA ASP A 157 -8.93 -7.30 24.92
C ASP A 157 -9.01 -6.85 23.45
N GLU A 158 -8.91 -7.78 22.49
CA GLU A 158 -8.95 -7.49 21.05
C GLU A 158 -10.18 -6.69 20.58
N THR A 159 -11.28 -6.71 21.34
CA THR A 159 -12.60 -6.18 20.95
C THR A 159 -13.20 -5.16 21.91
N THR A 160 -12.76 -5.13 23.18
CA THR A 160 -13.38 -4.32 24.24
C THR A 160 -12.58 -3.04 24.57
N PRO A 161 -13.02 -1.85 24.13
CA PRO A 161 -12.45 -0.58 24.58
C PRO A 161 -12.96 -0.18 25.98
N ARG A 162 -12.08 0.37 26.85
CA ARG A 162 -12.54 1.03 28.08
C ARG A 162 -13.15 2.38 27.75
N LEU A 163 -14.48 2.49 27.90
CA LEU A 163 -15.23 3.74 27.67
C LEU A 163 -15.78 4.38 28.96
N ASN A 164 -15.72 3.67 30.09
CA ASN A 164 -16.20 4.14 31.40
C ASN A 164 -15.01 4.39 32.34
N PHE A 165 -15.02 5.50 33.06
CA PHE A 165 -13.90 5.97 33.88
C PHE A 165 -14.34 6.42 35.27
N GLU A 166 -13.72 5.84 36.29
CA GLU A 166 -13.83 6.32 37.68
C GLU A 166 -13.27 7.75 37.85
N ALA A 167 -13.70 8.45 38.90
CA ALA A 167 -13.25 9.83 39.19
C ALA A 167 -11.72 9.95 39.41
N ASN A 168 -11.04 8.87 39.81
CA ASN A 168 -9.58 8.80 39.93
C ASN A 168 -8.86 8.69 38.55
N ARG A 169 -9.58 8.65 37.43
CA ARG A 169 -9.02 8.60 36.07
C ARG A 169 -9.24 9.87 35.26
N VAL A 170 -10.07 10.81 35.71
CA VAL A 170 -10.55 11.96 34.91
C VAL A 170 -10.21 13.29 35.58
N TYR A 171 -9.26 14.03 35.02
CA TYR A 171 -8.69 15.25 35.62
C TYR A 171 -8.96 16.50 34.79
N LYS A 172 -9.05 17.65 35.45
CA LYS A 172 -9.23 18.97 34.83
C LYS A 172 -7.98 19.82 35.08
N GLY A 173 -7.46 20.49 34.04
CA GLY A 173 -6.39 21.48 34.24
C GLY A 173 -6.91 22.74 34.95
N VAL A 174 -6.11 23.27 35.89
CA VAL A 174 -6.43 24.47 36.69
C VAL A 174 -5.37 25.57 36.58
N GLU A 175 -4.13 25.21 36.20
CA GLU A 175 -3.02 26.14 35.99
C GLU A 175 -2.17 25.65 34.81
N VAL A 176 -1.65 26.59 34.01
CA VAL A 176 -0.59 26.32 33.03
C VAL A 176 0.70 26.85 33.64
N VAL A 177 1.59 25.94 34.03
CA VAL A 177 2.84 26.21 34.76
C VAL A 177 3.93 26.70 33.80
N SER A 178 4.02 26.10 32.62
CA SER A 178 4.88 26.55 31.52
C SER A 178 4.23 26.24 30.17
N TYR A 179 4.52 27.06 29.16
CA TYR A 179 3.87 26.97 27.85
C TYR A 179 4.71 27.58 26.73
N SER A 180 4.76 26.87 25.61
CA SER A 180 5.13 27.38 24.31
C SER A 180 4.26 26.69 23.27
N GLY A 181 3.33 27.40 22.63
CA GLY A 181 2.31 26.80 21.75
C GLY A 181 2.73 26.55 20.31
N SER A 182 3.99 26.84 19.94
CA SER A 182 4.46 26.77 18.56
C SER A 182 6.00 26.82 18.48
N GLY A 183 6.54 26.41 17.33
CA GLY A 183 7.97 26.44 17.05
C GLY A 183 8.74 25.27 17.67
N SER A 184 10.05 25.44 17.82
CA SER A 184 10.98 24.38 18.24
C SER A 184 10.83 23.94 19.70
N ARG A 185 10.23 24.79 20.55
CA ARG A 185 10.04 24.58 22.01
C ARG A 185 8.65 24.06 22.40
N ASP A 186 7.82 23.68 21.44
CA ASP A 186 6.39 23.36 21.63
C ASP A 186 6.12 22.43 22.84
N HIS A 187 5.51 22.95 23.91
CA HIS A 187 5.23 22.23 25.15
C HIS A 187 4.14 22.93 25.99
N CYS A 188 3.49 22.18 26.88
CA CYS A 188 2.68 22.70 27.97
C CYS A 188 2.86 21.84 29.22
N VAL A 189 3.16 22.47 30.36
CA VAL A 189 3.11 21.86 31.69
C VAL A 189 1.84 22.35 32.39
N VAL A 190 0.99 21.44 32.80
CA VAL A 190 -0.36 21.72 33.33
C VAL A 190 -0.49 21.14 34.73
N ARG A 191 -0.99 21.95 35.68
CA ARG A 191 -1.45 21.46 36.97
C ARG A 191 -2.90 21.03 36.88
N VAL A 192 -3.23 19.88 37.45
CA VAL A 192 -4.60 19.36 37.52
C VAL A 192 -5.29 19.68 38.86
N ASP A 193 -6.61 19.50 38.88
CA ASP A 193 -7.52 19.89 39.96
C ASP A 193 -7.37 19.11 41.28
N ARG A 194 -6.62 18.00 41.27
CA ARG A 194 -6.27 17.19 42.46
C ARG A 194 -5.08 16.27 42.15
N ARG A 195 -4.49 15.68 43.21
CA ARG A 195 -3.47 14.63 43.10
C ARG A 195 -3.94 13.49 42.18
N ILE A 196 -3.09 13.09 41.25
CA ILE A 196 -3.32 11.98 40.34
C ILE A 196 -3.19 10.67 41.13
N THR A 197 -4.27 9.92 41.13
CA THR A 197 -4.44 8.62 41.81
C THR A 197 -4.99 7.56 40.85
N ALA A 198 -4.74 7.74 39.54
CA ALA A 198 -5.10 6.77 38.51
C ALA A 198 -4.39 5.43 38.78
N PRO A 199 -5.10 4.27 38.72
CA PRO A 199 -4.49 2.99 39.04
C PRO A 199 -3.25 2.68 38.22
N GLY A 200 -2.13 2.46 38.90
CA GLY A 200 -0.81 2.16 38.31
C GLY A 200 0.02 3.39 37.90
N ALA A 201 -0.54 4.59 37.88
CA ALA A 201 0.18 5.79 37.43
C ALA A 201 1.22 6.26 38.47
N LYS A 202 2.43 6.58 37.99
CA LYS A 202 3.51 7.23 38.75
C LYS A 202 4.13 8.38 37.94
N PRO A 203 4.67 9.42 38.59
CA PRO A 203 5.44 10.46 37.91
C PRO A 203 6.58 9.87 37.06
N PHE A 204 6.63 10.21 35.78
CA PHE A 204 7.76 9.88 34.92
C PHE A 204 9.02 10.65 35.32
N PRO A 205 10.19 9.99 35.45
CA PRO A 205 11.45 10.67 35.57
C PRO A 205 11.82 11.30 34.21
N ILE A 206 12.38 12.51 34.24
CA ILE A 206 12.75 13.26 33.02
C ILE A 206 14.26 13.46 32.95
N ARG A 207 14.85 13.47 31.75
CA ARG A 207 16.26 13.87 31.60
C ARG A 207 16.43 15.34 32.00
N ARG A 208 17.27 15.60 32.99
CA ARG A 208 17.61 16.97 33.48
C ARG A 208 19.00 17.45 33.07
N THR A 209 19.91 16.53 32.76
CA THR A 209 21.32 16.80 32.46
C THR A 209 21.85 15.82 31.41
N GLY A 210 23.05 16.10 30.90
CA GLY A 210 23.70 15.28 29.86
C GLY A 210 23.11 15.49 28.47
N THR A 211 23.63 14.70 27.51
CA THR A 211 23.27 14.81 26.09
C THR A 211 22.87 13.43 25.57
N LEU A 212 21.67 13.35 24.99
CA LEU A 212 21.24 12.24 24.12
C LEU A 212 22.28 11.95 23.05
N ARG A 213 22.53 10.67 22.77
CA ARG A 213 23.38 10.19 21.67
C ARG A 213 22.50 9.74 20.50
N VAL A 214 23.04 9.84 19.28
CA VAL A 214 22.45 9.20 18.10
C VAL A 214 22.48 7.67 18.29
N SER A 215 21.44 7.00 17.81
CA SER A 215 21.17 5.56 18.00
C SER A 215 20.85 5.13 19.43
N GLU A 216 20.57 6.06 20.37
CA GLU A 216 19.93 5.66 21.64
C GLU A 216 18.53 5.09 21.37
N PRO A 217 18.17 3.93 21.96
CA PRO A 217 16.89 3.27 21.73
C PRO A 217 15.77 3.98 22.49
N LEU A 218 14.64 4.15 21.81
CA LEU A 218 13.47 4.87 22.31
C LEU A 218 12.24 3.96 22.28
N GLY A 219 11.15 4.49 22.84
CA GLY A 219 9.80 4.14 22.48
C GLY A 219 8.85 5.29 22.71
N ILE A 220 7.61 5.12 22.27
CA ILE A 220 6.53 6.09 22.44
C ILE A 220 5.29 5.38 22.97
N ILE A 221 4.59 6.06 23.87
CA ILE A 221 3.27 5.63 24.34
C ILE A 221 2.29 6.76 24.06
N GLY A 222 1.15 6.44 23.45
CA GLY A 222 0.21 7.49 23.09
C GLY A 222 -1.12 7.02 22.53
N HIS A 223 -1.85 7.99 22.01
CA HIS A 223 -3.15 7.80 21.37
C HIS A 223 -3.05 8.13 19.88
N PRO A 224 -2.38 7.28 19.07
CA PRO A 224 -2.24 7.52 17.64
C PRO A 224 -3.63 7.56 17.03
N ALA A 225 -3.87 8.48 16.12
CA ALA A 225 -5.17 8.65 15.48
C ALA A 225 -6.37 8.92 16.44
N GLY A 226 -6.13 9.20 17.72
CA GLY A 226 -7.18 9.27 18.74
C GLY A 226 -7.70 7.91 19.21
N LEU A 227 -7.03 6.81 18.84
CA LEU A 227 -7.31 5.44 19.25
C LEU A 227 -7.09 5.23 20.76
N PRO A 228 -7.58 4.12 21.34
CA PRO A 228 -7.09 3.60 22.61
C PRO A 228 -5.58 3.45 22.59
N LYS A 229 -4.97 3.55 23.77
CA LYS A 229 -3.53 3.67 23.95
C LYS A 229 -2.75 2.59 23.20
N LYS A 230 -1.70 3.01 22.49
CA LYS A 230 -0.71 2.15 21.85
C LYS A 230 0.68 2.39 22.41
N LEU A 231 1.48 1.33 22.42
CA LEU A 231 2.90 1.34 22.74
C LEU A 231 3.67 0.97 21.47
N ALA A 232 4.82 1.60 21.25
CA ALA A 232 5.76 1.33 20.15
C ALA A 232 7.19 1.38 20.71
N PHE A 233 7.90 0.25 20.69
CA PHE A 233 9.19 0.00 21.38
C PHE A 233 10.11 -0.97 20.61
N GLY A 234 9.88 -1.16 19.32
CA GLY A 234 10.72 -1.95 18.42
C GLY A 234 11.98 -1.19 18.01
N ASN A 235 12.29 -1.16 16.71
CA ASN A 235 13.54 -0.57 16.20
C ASN A 235 13.49 0.97 16.09
N THR A 236 13.06 1.64 17.16
CA THR A 236 12.95 3.11 17.23
C THR A 236 14.11 3.71 18.02
N TYR A 237 14.73 4.77 17.50
CA TYR A 237 15.96 5.34 18.03
C TYR A 237 16.13 6.83 17.70
N VAL A 238 17.06 7.49 18.40
CA VAL A 238 17.47 8.88 18.10
C VAL A 238 18.22 8.94 16.76
N ARG A 239 17.69 9.67 15.77
CA ARG A 239 18.30 9.87 14.45
C ARG A 239 19.26 11.06 14.37
N SER A 240 18.91 12.19 14.97
CA SER A 240 19.75 13.40 14.99
C SER A 240 19.51 14.21 16.27
N ILE A 241 20.57 14.84 16.75
CA ILE A 241 20.60 15.70 17.94
C ILE A 241 21.08 17.12 17.63
N ASP A 242 21.13 17.51 16.35
CA ASP A 242 21.79 18.74 15.88
C ASP A 242 21.10 20.03 16.37
N ASN A 243 19.82 19.95 16.77
CA ASN A 243 19.08 21.06 17.35
C ASN A 243 19.16 21.03 18.90
N PRO A 244 19.40 22.17 19.57
CA PRO A 244 19.47 22.23 21.03
C PRO A 244 18.10 22.16 21.74
N GLU A 245 16.99 22.32 21.03
CA GLU A 245 15.63 22.40 21.61
C GLU A 245 14.77 21.17 21.31
N TYR A 246 15.02 20.47 20.19
CA TYR A 246 14.41 19.20 19.85
C TYR A 246 15.45 18.20 19.31
N PHE A 247 15.08 16.93 19.21
CA PHE A 247 15.84 15.92 18.49
C PHE A 247 14.93 15.22 17.47
N ILE A 248 15.51 14.44 16.56
CA ILE A 248 14.77 13.66 15.55
C ILE A 248 14.83 12.18 15.92
N ALA A 249 13.72 11.46 15.80
CA ALA A 249 13.60 10.02 16.04
C ALA A 249 12.80 9.31 14.92
N ASN A 250 12.78 7.98 14.92
CA ASN A 250 11.88 7.15 14.09
C ASN A 250 10.86 6.39 14.95
N VAL A 251 10.14 7.11 15.82
CA VAL A 251 9.05 6.53 16.62
C VAL A 251 7.75 6.53 15.81
N ASP A 252 6.96 5.46 15.90
CA ASP A 252 5.70 5.33 15.15
C ASP A 252 4.63 6.30 15.65
N ALA A 253 4.32 7.30 14.83
CA ALA A 253 3.75 8.55 15.32
C ALA A 253 2.70 9.16 14.39
N PHE A 254 1.45 9.14 14.84
CA PHE A 254 0.31 9.66 14.10
C PHE A 254 -0.25 10.94 14.73
N SER A 255 -1.05 11.67 13.97
CA SER A 255 -1.96 12.71 14.47
C SER A 255 -2.77 12.19 15.67
N GLY A 256 -2.56 12.78 16.86
CA GLY A 256 -3.08 12.27 18.16
C GLY A 256 -1.99 11.85 19.16
N ASN A 257 -0.82 11.40 18.69
CA ASN A 257 0.38 11.22 19.53
C ASN A 257 1.05 12.55 19.89
N SER A 258 0.59 13.69 19.36
CA SER A 258 1.07 15.01 19.83
C SER A 258 0.88 15.12 21.35
N GLY A 259 1.98 15.41 22.06
CA GLY A 259 2.04 15.43 23.52
C GLY A 259 2.42 14.11 24.19
N SER A 260 2.68 13.04 23.43
CA SER A 260 3.15 11.76 23.96
C SER A 260 4.53 11.85 24.62
N PRO A 261 4.77 11.07 25.69
CA PRO A 261 6.11 10.82 26.19
C PRO A 261 6.91 10.02 25.17
N VAL A 262 8.10 10.52 24.82
CA VAL A 262 9.14 9.73 24.16
C VAL A 262 10.12 9.28 25.22
N ILE A 263 10.15 7.96 25.45
CA ILE A 263 10.78 7.29 26.57
C ILE A 263 12.08 6.65 26.09
N ASN A 264 13.15 6.77 26.85
CA ASN A 264 14.37 5.98 26.63
C ASN A 264 14.09 4.52 27.00
N ALA A 265 14.10 3.61 26.02
CA ALA A 265 13.69 2.21 26.23
C ALA A 265 14.62 1.44 27.20
N VAL A 266 15.80 1.98 27.51
CA VAL A 266 16.79 1.38 28.41
C VAL A 266 16.73 1.98 29.81
N THR A 267 16.51 3.29 29.94
CA THR A 267 16.57 3.97 31.24
C THR A 267 15.22 4.40 31.82
N GLY A 268 14.14 4.37 31.03
CA GLY A 268 12.82 4.84 31.44
C GLY A 268 12.69 6.36 31.63
N TYR A 269 13.77 7.12 31.46
CA TYR A 269 13.72 8.58 31.42
C TYR A 269 12.92 9.06 30.20
N ILE A 270 12.08 10.07 30.39
CA ILE A 270 11.55 10.86 29.28
C ILE A 270 12.69 11.65 28.67
N GLU A 271 12.79 11.56 27.35
CA GLU A 271 13.76 12.29 26.54
C GLU A 271 13.13 13.53 25.90
N GLY A 272 11.81 13.48 25.65
CA GLY A 272 11.04 14.65 25.29
C GLY A 272 9.57 14.36 24.99
N ILE A 273 8.92 15.37 24.39
CA ILE A 273 7.51 15.36 24.00
C ILE A 273 7.44 15.23 22.48
N LEU A 274 6.68 14.27 21.96
CA LEU A 274 6.39 14.24 20.51
C LEU A 274 5.53 15.46 20.13
N VAL A 275 5.97 16.21 19.12
CA VAL A 275 5.23 17.39 18.63
C VAL A 275 4.93 17.37 17.13
N ARG A 276 5.85 16.93 16.26
CA ARG A 276 5.70 17.05 14.79
C ARG A 276 6.43 15.91 14.04
N GLY A 277 5.96 15.60 12.83
CA GLY A 277 6.33 14.40 12.06
C GLY A 277 6.14 14.56 10.54
N ASP A 278 6.13 13.45 9.79
CA ASP A 278 6.11 13.35 8.31
C ASP A 278 5.22 12.19 7.79
N THR A 279 4.25 12.40 6.87
CA THR A 279 3.15 11.58 6.23
C THR A 279 2.39 10.41 6.95
N ASP A 280 1.15 10.58 7.47
CA ASP A 280 0.37 9.55 8.23
C ASP A 280 -0.22 8.40 7.41
N PHE A 281 -1.05 8.74 6.44
CA PHE A 281 -1.95 7.79 5.81
C PHE A 281 -1.86 7.93 4.30
N ILE A 282 -1.77 6.79 3.62
CA ILE A 282 -2.04 6.69 2.19
C ILE A 282 -3.55 6.44 2.05
N TYR A 283 -4.19 7.19 1.16
CA TYR A 283 -5.62 7.09 0.91
C TYR A 283 -5.85 6.33 -0.41
N ASP A 284 -6.47 5.16 -0.33
CA ASP A 284 -7.06 4.47 -1.47
C ASP A 284 -8.43 5.11 -1.77
N GLU A 285 -9.05 4.81 -2.93
CA GLU A 285 -10.34 5.43 -3.32
C GLU A 285 -11.52 5.08 -2.39
N VAL A 286 -11.37 4.07 -1.53
CA VAL A 286 -12.44 3.51 -0.68
C VAL A 286 -12.07 3.32 0.79
N CYS A 287 -10.79 3.42 1.15
CA CYS A 287 -10.30 3.26 2.51
C CYS A 287 -8.92 3.92 2.70
N PHE A 288 -8.40 3.99 3.93
CA PHE A 288 -7.05 4.49 4.20
C PHE A 288 -6.14 3.43 4.86
N ARG A 289 -4.84 3.61 4.70
CA ARG A 289 -3.75 2.76 5.21
C ARG A 289 -2.70 3.60 5.92
N SER A 290 -2.06 3.08 6.96
CA SER A 290 -0.84 3.66 7.52
C SER A 290 0.22 3.76 6.42
N ASN A 291 0.75 4.97 6.20
CA ASN A 291 1.91 5.15 5.34
C ASN A 291 3.15 4.53 6.02
N LYS A 292 4.06 3.94 5.26
CA LYS A 292 5.26 3.26 5.77
C LYS A 292 6.51 3.73 5.03
N VAL A 293 7.54 4.12 5.78
CA VAL A 293 8.86 4.49 5.25
C VAL A 293 9.96 3.68 5.96
N PRO A 294 11.17 3.53 5.40
CA PRO A 294 12.29 2.88 6.12
C PRO A 294 12.67 3.64 7.42
N ASN A 295 13.32 2.97 8.38
CA ASN A 295 13.72 3.56 9.68
C ASN A 295 14.55 4.85 9.56
N ASN A 296 15.35 4.96 8.50
CA ASN A 296 16.15 6.15 8.18
C ASN A 296 15.53 7.03 7.06
N GLY A 297 14.36 6.65 6.54
CA GLY A 297 13.59 7.38 5.53
C GLY A 297 12.76 8.50 6.14
N GLY A 298 12.17 9.34 5.27
CA GLY A 298 11.40 10.51 5.69
C GLY A 298 12.20 11.54 6.50
N ARG A 299 11.51 12.55 7.01
CA ARG A 299 12.07 13.60 7.90
C ARG A 299 12.43 13.05 9.29
N GLY A 300 11.67 12.07 9.77
CA GLY A 300 11.69 11.67 11.17
C GLY A 300 10.79 12.56 12.05
N GLU A 301 10.49 12.05 13.24
CA GLU A 301 9.67 12.71 14.24
C GLU A 301 10.50 13.66 15.08
N GLU A 302 10.07 14.92 15.20
CA GLU A 302 10.74 15.92 16.02
C GLU A 302 10.13 15.96 17.43
N VAL A 303 11.02 15.76 18.40
CA VAL A 303 10.70 15.56 19.81
C VAL A 303 11.31 16.69 20.63
N THR A 304 10.48 17.56 21.23
CA THR A 304 10.95 18.68 22.05
C THR A 304 11.56 18.16 23.35
N ARG A 305 12.83 18.51 23.60
CA ARG A 305 13.65 17.96 24.70
C ARG A 305 13.08 18.33 26.07
N THR A 306 13.18 17.42 27.04
CA THR A 306 12.84 17.70 28.45
C THR A 306 13.53 18.94 29.03
N LEU A 307 14.78 19.19 28.62
CA LEU A 307 15.57 20.36 29.04
C LEU A 307 14.86 21.71 28.80
N ILE A 308 13.88 21.78 27.89
CA ILE A 308 13.10 23.00 27.62
C ILE A 308 12.08 23.32 28.73
N PHE A 309 11.61 22.32 29.47
CA PHE A 309 10.59 22.47 30.51
C PHE A 309 11.00 21.88 31.87
N ALA A 310 12.21 21.33 31.99
CA ALA A 310 12.70 20.67 33.20
C ALA A 310 12.65 21.57 34.45
N ASP A 311 12.94 22.86 34.31
CA ASP A 311 12.86 23.84 35.42
C ASP A 311 11.43 24.09 35.93
N SER A 312 10.42 23.74 35.13
CA SER A 312 8.98 23.89 35.46
C SER A 312 8.37 22.61 36.03
N VAL A 313 9.16 21.55 36.15
CA VAL A 313 8.76 20.25 36.70
C VAL A 313 9.64 20.00 37.93
N PRO A 314 9.08 19.66 39.11
CA PRO A 314 9.88 19.34 40.30
C PRO A 314 10.77 18.13 40.01
N ASP A 315 11.99 18.06 40.57
CA ASP A 315 12.72 16.79 40.49
C ASP A 315 11.98 15.74 41.31
N ILE A 316 11.92 14.54 40.76
CA ILE A 316 11.55 13.38 41.55
C ILE A 316 12.83 13.04 42.31
N GLU A 317 13.01 13.69 43.45
CA GLU A 317 14.11 13.46 44.39
C GLU A 317 14.08 12.05 45.01
N ASN A 318 13.17 11.20 44.54
CA ASN A 318 12.45 10.16 45.29
C ASN A 318 12.01 9.00 44.37
N TYR A 319 12.72 8.81 43.25
CA TYR A 319 12.44 7.77 42.28
C TYR A 319 13.23 6.54 42.72
N PRO A 320 12.60 5.51 43.34
CA PRO A 320 13.30 4.26 43.55
C PRO A 320 13.73 3.75 42.18
N GLY A 321 14.96 3.24 42.06
CA GLY A 321 15.56 2.89 40.78
C GLY A 321 14.68 1.96 39.92
N SER A 322 15.06 1.77 38.66
CA SER A 322 14.43 0.73 37.82
C SER A 322 15.37 -0.43 37.59
N ILE A 323 14.87 -1.65 37.79
CA ILE A 323 15.51 -2.89 37.32
C ILE A 323 14.78 -3.40 36.08
N ARG A 324 15.53 -3.84 35.06
CA ARG A 324 15.02 -4.60 33.92
C ARG A 324 15.91 -5.81 33.61
N LEU A 325 15.30 -6.78 32.93
CA LEU A 325 15.97 -7.80 32.14
C LEU A 325 15.97 -7.37 30.66
N ASP A 326 16.82 -7.95 29.82
CA ASP A 326 16.90 -7.60 28.38
C ASP A 326 15.92 -8.37 27.47
N ALA A 327 15.30 -9.45 27.97
CA ALA A 327 14.18 -10.13 27.33
C ALA A 327 13.06 -10.45 28.34
N ARG A 328 11.83 -10.63 27.84
CA ARG A 328 10.67 -11.08 28.64
C ARG A 328 10.57 -12.60 28.74
N ILE A 329 11.13 -13.31 27.75
CA ILE A 329 11.22 -14.77 27.68
C ILE A 329 12.63 -15.14 27.21
N TYR A 330 13.25 -16.14 27.82
CA TYR A 330 14.59 -16.62 27.46
C TYR A 330 14.60 -18.10 27.11
N LYS A 331 15.42 -18.48 26.13
CA LYS A 331 15.79 -19.88 25.88
C LYS A 331 16.80 -20.41 26.90
N CYS A 332 16.77 -21.72 27.17
CA CYS A 332 17.56 -22.40 28.22
C CYS A 332 19.09 -22.21 28.16
N ASP A 333 19.64 -21.68 27.06
CA ASP A 333 21.07 -21.42 26.82
C ASP A 333 21.35 -19.95 26.48
N ALA A 334 20.42 -19.04 26.80
CA ALA A 334 20.60 -17.59 26.61
C ALA A 334 21.57 -16.97 27.63
N GLU A 335 21.99 -15.73 27.39
CA GLU A 335 22.62 -14.88 28.40
C GLU A 335 21.58 -13.85 28.87
N VAL A 336 21.36 -13.75 30.18
CA VAL A 336 20.46 -12.76 30.79
C VAL A 336 21.26 -11.52 31.12
N THR A 337 20.91 -10.36 30.55
CA THR A 337 21.46 -9.07 30.94
C THR A 337 20.55 -8.35 31.93
N VAL A 338 21.04 -8.16 33.14
CA VAL A 338 20.41 -7.30 34.14
C VAL A 338 20.86 -5.86 33.94
N SER A 339 19.93 -4.90 33.99
CA SER A 339 20.24 -3.48 34.00
C SER A 339 19.46 -2.78 35.11
N VAL A 340 20.17 -2.06 35.98
CA VAL A 340 19.60 -1.18 37.00
C VAL A 340 19.91 0.26 36.63
N VAL A 341 18.94 1.16 36.79
CA VAL A 341 19.13 2.62 36.68
C VAL A 341 18.67 3.26 37.97
N ASP A 342 19.61 3.83 38.71
CA ASP A 342 19.38 4.38 40.03
C ASP A 342 20.38 5.52 40.32
N LYS A 343 19.90 6.64 40.86
CA LYS A 343 20.74 7.79 41.22
C LYS A 343 21.62 7.46 42.43
N ASP A 344 21.21 6.57 43.33
CA ASP A 344 21.93 6.25 44.57
C ASP A 344 23.17 5.39 44.33
N LEU A 345 23.24 4.69 43.19
CA LEU A 345 24.41 3.92 42.78
C LEU A 345 25.58 4.79 42.25
N ARG A 346 25.38 6.11 42.06
CA ARG A 346 26.39 7.02 41.51
C ARG A 346 27.72 6.97 42.27
N GLY A 347 28.78 6.64 41.54
CA GLY A 347 30.14 6.58 42.08
C GLY A 347 30.48 5.29 42.85
N LEU A 348 29.53 4.35 43.00
CA LEU A 348 29.83 3.01 43.49
C LEU A 348 30.54 2.18 42.41
N PRO A 349 31.48 1.29 42.77
CA PRO A 349 32.20 0.46 41.79
C PRO A 349 31.38 -0.75 41.31
N THR A 350 30.41 -1.19 42.10
CA THR A 350 29.55 -2.37 41.90
C THR A 350 28.28 -2.26 42.75
N ALA A 351 27.21 -2.91 42.31
CA ALA A 351 26.07 -3.29 43.14
C ALA A 351 25.69 -4.76 42.86
N SER A 352 24.63 -5.27 43.50
CA SER A 352 24.18 -6.66 43.36
C SER A 352 22.70 -6.75 43.04
N VAL A 353 22.32 -7.78 42.29
CA VAL A 353 20.92 -8.17 42.05
C VAL A 353 20.80 -9.66 42.33
N ASP A 354 19.80 -10.03 43.13
CA ASP A 354 19.46 -11.43 43.38
C ASP A 354 18.57 -11.94 42.25
N LEU A 355 18.92 -13.06 41.61
CA LEU A 355 18.03 -13.78 40.71
C LEU A 355 17.59 -15.08 41.38
N GLU A 356 16.30 -15.37 41.33
CA GLU A 356 15.69 -16.61 41.81
C GLU A 356 14.85 -17.22 40.68
N VAL A 357 14.91 -18.55 40.52
CA VAL A 357 14.05 -19.30 39.62
C VAL A 357 13.02 -20.09 40.43
N LEU A 358 11.78 -20.20 39.96
CA LEU A 358 10.73 -20.96 40.66
C LEU A 358 11.06 -22.45 40.88
N SER A 359 11.94 -23.03 40.04
CA SER A 359 12.51 -24.38 40.19
C SER A 359 13.47 -24.51 41.38
N GLY A 360 13.90 -23.39 41.99
CA GLY A 360 14.59 -23.34 43.27
C GLY A 360 16.05 -22.87 43.20
N ASP A 361 16.56 -22.55 42.02
CA ASP A 361 17.90 -21.98 41.87
C ASP A 361 17.94 -20.50 42.28
N ARG A 362 19.09 -20.05 42.80
CA ARG A 362 19.31 -18.66 43.19
C ARG A 362 20.77 -18.25 43.05
N GLU A 363 20.98 -17.16 42.32
CA GLU A 363 22.27 -16.60 41.98
C GLU A 363 22.34 -15.09 42.26
N VAL A 364 23.56 -14.54 42.38
CA VAL A 364 23.78 -13.12 42.66
C VAL A 364 24.59 -12.47 41.52
N VAL A 365 23.93 -11.63 40.73
CA VAL A 365 24.58 -10.91 39.62
C VAL A 365 25.21 -9.62 40.12
N VAL A 366 26.54 -9.54 40.02
CA VAL A 366 27.31 -8.32 40.33
C VAL A 366 27.26 -7.35 39.16
N ILE A 367 26.51 -6.27 39.32
CA ILE A 367 26.33 -5.23 38.30
C ILE A 367 27.40 -4.12 38.44
N ARG A 368 27.79 -3.50 37.31
CA ARG A 368 28.89 -2.52 37.19
C ARG A 368 28.45 -1.27 36.43
N PRO A 369 29.01 -0.08 36.72
CA PRO A 369 28.60 1.16 36.08
C PRO A 369 28.89 1.17 34.58
N VAL A 370 27.95 1.68 33.78
CA VAL A 370 28.04 1.77 32.33
C VAL A 370 28.81 3.05 31.92
N ALA A 371 29.72 2.92 30.96
CA ALA A 371 30.65 3.99 30.59
C ALA A 371 29.92 5.24 30.02
N GLY A 372 29.91 6.32 30.81
CA GLY A 372 29.26 7.57 30.45
C GLY A 372 27.75 7.61 30.73
N GLU A 373 27.24 6.69 31.56
CA GLU A 373 25.87 6.66 32.09
C GLU A 373 25.97 6.52 33.63
N GLU A 374 26.13 7.63 34.35
CA GLU A 374 26.51 7.65 35.78
C GLU A 374 25.50 6.95 36.73
N ASP A 375 24.26 6.79 36.28
CA ASP A 375 23.13 6.21 37.03
C ASP A 375 22.92 4.72 36.70
N ARG A 376 23.57 4.19 35.65
CA ARG A 376 23.23 2.87 35.10
C ARG A 376 24.30 1.84 35.40
N PHE A 377 23.84 0.70 35.91
CA PHE A 377 24.66 -0.46 36.21
C PHE A 377 24.15 -1.69 35.46
N THR A 378 25.05 -2.56 34.99
CA THR A 378 24.69 -3.79 34.26
C THR A 378 25.59 -4.96 34.61
N GLY A 379 25.07 -6.18 34.46
CA GLY A 379 25.77 -7.44 34.67
C GLY A 379 25.04 -8.56 33.92
N THR A 380 25.73 -9.65 33.60
CA THR A 380 25.16 -10.79 32.88
C THR A 380 25.29 -12.08 33.66
N ILE A 381 24.41 -13.04 33.35
CA ILE A 381 24.52 -14.44 33.80
C ILE A 381 24.02 -15.38 32.68
N PRO A 382 24.77 -16.44 32.32
CA PRO A 382 24.31 -17.44 31.36
C PRO A 382 23.25 -18.36 31.98
N LEU A 383 22.23 -18.69 31.20
CA LEU A 383 21.26 -19.74 31.54
C LEU A 383 21.83 -21.13 31.21
N ARG A 384 21.37 -22.13 31.95
CA ARG A 384 21.70 -23.53 31.72
C ARG A 384 20.49 -24.42 31.99
N ALA A 385 20.15 -25.31 31.04
CA ALA A 385 19.18 -26.36 31.30
C ALA A 385 19.72 -27.34 32.36
N GLY A 386 19.05 -27.45 33.51
CA GLY A 386 19.54 -28.28 34.62
C GLY A 386 18.65 -28.32 35.86
N GLU A 387 19.10 -29.10 36.85
CA GLU A 387 18.63 -29.07 38.24
C GLU A 387 19.42 -27.99 38.99
N ALA A 388 18.78 -27.21 39.87
CA ALA A 388 19.38 -26.08 40.58
C ALA A 388 20.74 -26.37 41.26
N GLU A 389 21.81 -25.66 40.88
CA GLU A 389 23.13 -25.70 41.51
C GLU A 389 23.57 -24.30 41.99
N ALA A 390 23.16 -23.90 43.20
CA ALA A 390 23.53 -22.58 43.75
C ALA A 390 25.05 -22.32 43.78
N ASP A 391 25.44 -21.08 43.47
CA ASP A 391 26.82 -20.60 43.27
C ASP A 391 27.56 -21.30 42.10
N SER A 392 26.85 -21.84 41.10
CA SER A 392 27.45 -22.46 39.90
C SER A 392 28.00 -21.44 38.90
N GLY A 393 27.50 -20.20 38.94
CA GLY A 393 27.80 -19.15 37.97
C GLY A 393 26.99 -19.26 36.66
N PHE A 394 26.02 -20.16 36.63
CA PHE A 394 24.92 -20.22 35.67
C PHE A 394 23.62 -20.07 36.47
N LEU A 395 22.55 -19.61 35.82
CA LEU A 395 21.21 -19.73 36.38
C LEU A 395 20.55 -20.98 35.79
N GLU A 396 20.28 -21.97 36.63
CA GLU A 396 19.66 -23.22 36.20
C GLU A 396 18.16 -23.06 35.97
N VAL A 397 17.70 -23.45 34.78
CA VAL A 397 16.32 -23.24 34.34
C VAL A 397 15.75 -24.44 33.60
N SER A 398 14.43 -24.54 33.59
CA SER A 398 13.62 -25.47 32.79
C SER A 398 12.55 -24.71 31.99
N HIS A 399 12.07 -25.27 30.88
CA HIS A 399 10.93 -24.69 30.14
C HIS A 399 9.71 -24.55 31.08
N GLY A 400 9.09 -23.37 31.07
CA GLY A 400 7.99 -22.99 31.96
C GLY A 400 8.43 -22.34 33.28
N ASP A 401 9.73 -22.24 33.56
CA ASP A 401 10.22 -21.49 34.73
C ASP A 401 9.97 -19.99 34.61
N MET A 402 10.00 -19.31 35.77
CA MET A 402 10.02 -17.86 35.87
C MET A 402 11.26 -17.43 36.63
N ILE A 403 12.09 -16.62 35.98
CA ILE A 403 13.21 -15.90 36.57
C ILE A 403 12.65 -14.65 37.24
N ILE A 404 13.01 -14.43 38.49
CA ILE A 404 12.64 -13.25 39.28
C ILE A 404 13.92 -12.54 39.70
N ALA A 405 14.15 -11.34 39.18
CA ALA A 405 15.31 -10.52 39.51
C ALA A 405 14.92 -9.41 40.49
N ARG A 406 15.65 -9.30 41.61
CA ARG A 406 15.39 -8.37 42.70
C ARG A 406 16.60 -7.48 42.97
N TYR A 407 16.39 -6.18 42.87
CA TYR A 407 17.33 -5.14 43.28
C TYR A 407 16.85 -4.51 44.60
N LEU A 408 17.78 -4.34 45.55
CA LEU A 408 17.53 -3.71 46.83
C LEU A 408 18.01 -2.25 46.77
N ASP A 409 17.06 -1.33 46.70
CA ASP A 409 17.30 0.09 46.88
C ASP A 409 17.30 0.39 48.39
N GLU A 410 18.44 0.84 48.92
CA GLU A 410 18.60 1.06 50.36
C GLU A 410 17.89 2.34 50.88
N THR A 411 17.56 3.31 50.01
CA THR A 411 17.12 4.67 50.41
C THR A 411 16.10 5.35 49.48
N ASN A 412 14.81 5.23 49.79
CA ASN A 412 13.81 6.23 49.35
C ASN A 412 13.76 7.47 50.29
N ASN A 413 12.95 8.50 49.97
CA ASN A 413 12.93 9.75 50.77
C ASN A 413 12.22 9.64 52.13
N GLU A 414 11.70 8.46 52.51
CA GLU A 414 11.29 8.16 53.88
C GLU A 414 12.40 7.48 54.68
N GLY A 415 13.59 7.27 54.09
CA GLY A 415 14.69 6.50 54.66
C GLY A 415 14.37 5.00 54.73
N GLN A 416 13.52 4.51 53.83
CA GLN A 416 13.08 3.12 53.78
C GLN A 416 13.70 2.41 52.59
N THR A 417 14.09 1.16 52.83
CA THR A 417 14.55 0.22 51.81
C THR A 417 13.38 -0.24 50.94
N VAL A 418 13.56 -0.21 49.62
CA VAL A 418 12.58 -0.68 48.62
C VAL A 418 13.16 -1.89 47.88
N ILE A 419 12.35 -2.93 47.68
CA ILE A 419 12.70 -4.03 46.79
C ILE A 419 12.04 -3.77 45.44
N LEU A 420 12.85 -3.70 44.41
CA LEU A 420 12.45 -3.54 43.03
C LEU A 420 12.57 -4.90 42.34
N GLU A 421 11.48 -5.36 41.73
CA GLU A 421 11.37 -6.70 41.18
C GLU A 421 10.95 -6.64 39.71
N THR A 422 11.60 -7.46 38.89
CA THR A 422 11.20 -7.75 37.51
C THR A 422 11.28 -9.25 37.25
N GLN A 423 10.61 -9.73 36.21
CA GLN A 423 10.45 -11.15 35.94
C GLN A 423 10.54 -11.44 34.44
N ALA A 424 11.05 -12.62 34.10
CA ALA A 424 11.02 -13.18 32.74
C ALA A 424 10.63 -14.66 32.78
N ALA A 425 9.96 -15.14 31.75
CA ALA A 425 9.68 -16.56 31.58
C ALA A 425 10.88 -17.28 30.92
N VAL A 426 10.90 -18.60 31.02
CA VAL A 426 11.86 -19.46 30.32
C VAL A 426 11.11 -20.38 29.37
N ASP A 427 11.53 -20.39 28.11
CA ASP A 427 11.00 -21.28 27.09
C ASP A 427 12.11 -21.91 26.26
N CYS A 428 12.20 -23.24 26.30
CA CYS A 428 13.26 -24.01 25.68
C CYS A 428 12.75 -24.96 24.58
N ILE A 429 11.51 -24.77 24.12
CA ILE A 429 10.87 -25.57 23.08
C ILE A 429 10.77 -24.71 21.83
N ALA A 430 10.95 -25.30 20.65
CA ALA A 430 10.78 -24.59 19.39
C ALA A 430 9.37 -24.83 18.81
N PRO A 431 8.74 -23.84 18.16
CA PRO A 431 7.38 -23.97 17.66
C PRO A 431 7.21 -25.13 16.67
N ILE A 432 6.10 -25.86 16.76
CA ILE A 432 5.78 -26.97 15.87
C ILE A 432 4.95 -26.46 14.67
N ILE A 433 5.57 -26.44 13.48
CA ILE A 433 4.90 -26.05 12.23
C ILE A 433 3.90 -27.13 11.78
N GLN A 434 2.66 -26.72 11.52
CA GLN A 434 1.53 -27.58 11.12
C GLN A 434 0.74 -26.96 9.95
N ASP A 435 -0.20 -27.72 9.37
CA ASP A 435 -1.18 -27.31 8.35
C ASP A 435 -0.64 -26.52 7.12
N VAL A 436 0.60 -26.82 6.69
CA VAL A 436 1.25 -26.11 5.57
C VAL A 436 0.46 -26.29 4.27
N SER A 437 0.07 -25.16 3.67
CA SER A 437 -0.71 -25.11 2.43
C SER A 437 -0.40 -23.85 1.60
N VAL A 438 -0.74 -23.90 0.31
CA VAL A 438 -0.62 -22.74 -0.59
C VAL A 438 -2.03 -22.27 -0.96
N ALA A 439 -2.53 -21.30 -0.19
CA ALA A 439 -3.93 -20.85 -0.24
C ALA A 439 -4.29 -20.02 -1.48
N TYR A 440 -3.29 -19.45 -2.16
CA TYR A 440 -3.49 -18.72 -3.41
C TYR A 440 -2.25 -18.78 -4.29
N VAL A 441 -2.45 -18.90 -5.60
CA VAL A 441 -1.38 -18.81 -6.61
C VAL A 441 -1.87 -17.94 -7.78
N GLY A 442 -1.17 -16.83 -8.01
CA GLY A 442 -1.35 -15.93 -9.15
C GLY A 442 -0.23 -16.06 -10.17
N SER A 443 -0.18 -15.13 -11.12
CA SER A 443 0.88 -15.04 -12.13
C SER A 443 2.17 -14.45 -11.54
N THR A 444 2.06 -13.48 -10.62
CA THR A 444 3.19 -12.75 -10.03
C THR A 444 3.25 -12.80 -8.50
N GLN A 445 2.34 -13.54 -7.85
CA GLN A 445 2.29 -13.66 -6.39
C GLN A 445 1.73 -15.02 -5.95
N ALA A 446 2.01 -15.43 -4.71
CA ALA A 446 1.40 -16.58 -4.05
C ALA A 446 1.17 -16.29 -2.56
N ARG A 447 0.29 -17.04 -1.90
CA ARG A 447 0.11 -16.97 -0.44
C ARG A 447 0.28 -18.36 0.17
N VAL A 448 1.21 -18.45 1.12
CA VAL A 448 1.47 -19.64 1.93
C VAL A 448 0.75 -19.47 3.27
N GLN A 449 0.08 -20.52 3.73
CA GLN A 449 -0.57 -20.57 5.04
C GLN A 449 -0.05 -21.78 5.81
N PHE A 450 0.10 -21.62 7.12
CA PHE A 450 0.50 -22.67 8.06
C PHE A 450 0.12 -22.25 9.48
N THR A 451 0.21 -23.18 10.42
CA THR A 451 -0.06 -22.97 11.84
C THR A 451 1.16 -23.30 12.68
N THR A 452 1.24 -22.70 13.87
CA THR A 452 2.17 -23.09 14.94
C THR A 452 1.37 -23.28 16.24
N ASP A 453 1.84 -24.17 17.11
CA ASP A 453 1.23 -24.42 18.42
C ASP A 453 1.42 -23.26 19.42
N GLU A 454 2.40 -22.40 19.19
CA GLU A 454 2.64 -21.16 19.93
C GLU A 454 2.88 -19.92 19.02
N PRO A 455 2.77 -18.69 19.56
CA PRO A 455 2.98 -17.47 18.79
C PRO A 455 4.42 -17.35 18.29
N SER A 456 4.59 -17.22 16.98
CA SER A 456 5.90 -17.14 16.33
C SER A 456 5.94 -16.11 15.19
N LEU A 457 7.12 -15.78 14.71
CA LEU A 457 7.36 -15.08 13.45
C LEU A 457 7.54 -16.10 12.33
N GLY A 458 6.70 -16.02 11.30
CA GLY A 458 6.79 -16.87 10.12
C GLY A 458 7.71 -16.32 9.02
N ILE A 459 8.73 -17.08 8.61
CA ILE A 459 9.65 -16.73 7.53
C ILE A 459 9.56 -17.77 6.41
N ILE A 460 9.29 -17.32 5.18
CA ILE A 460 9.29 -18.17 3.99
C ILE A 460 10.55 -17.88 3.16
N ASN A 461 11.44 -18.86 3.08
CA ASN A 461 12.59 -18.84 2.19
C ASN A 461 12.20 -19.55 0.88
N TYR A 462 12.35 -18.90 -0.29
CA TYR A 462 11.82 -19.40 -1.57
C TYR A 462 12.76 -19.15 -2.76
N GLY A 463 12.57 -19.92 -3.84
CA GLY A 463 13.38 -19.84 -5.06
C GLY A 463 12.92 -20.76 -6.20
N LEU A 464 13.69 -20.81 -7.29
CA LEU A 464 13.37 -21.63 -8.47
C LEU A 464 13.86 -23.10 -8.37
N SER A 465 14.58 -23.45 -7.30
CA SER A 465 15.06 -24.81 -7.01
C SER A 465 15.25 -24.98 -5.50
N CYS A 466 14.99 -26.17 -4.96
CA CYS A 466 15.10 -26.45 -3.51
C CYS A 466 16.50 -26.12 -2.95
N ASP A 467 17.58 -26.42 -3.69
CA ASP A 467 18.96 -26.09 -3.28
C ASP A 467 19.31 -24.59 -3.27
N LYS A 468 18.39 -23.70 -3.71
CA LYS A 468 18.63 -22.26 -3.89
C LYS A 468 17.38 -21.44 -3.55
N LEU A 469 17.04 -21.41 -2.28
CA LEU A 469 16.01 -20.54 -1.71
C LEU A 469 16.62 -19.15 -1.42
N ASN A 470 16.84 -18.36 -2.48
CA ASN A 470 17.60 -17.11 -2.42
C ASN A 470 16.74 -15.84 -2.25
N LEU A 471 15.43 -16.01 -2.07
CA LEU A 471 14.47 -14.95 -1.77
C LEU A 471 13.80 -15.26 -0.44
N GLN A 472 13.39 -14.22 0.28
CA GLN A 472 12.74 -14.35 1.58
C GLN A 472 11.49 -13.48 1.62
N ALA A 473 10.45 -13.94 2.32
CA ALA A 473 9.28 -13.17 2.69
C ALA A 473 8.99 -13.42 4.17
N ILE A 474 8.70 -12.35 4.90
CA ILE A 474 8.47 -12.40 6.35
C ILE A 474 6.98 -12.12 6.59
N GLY A 475 6.37 -12.89 7.48
CA GLY A 475 4.98 -12.72 7.92
C GLY A 475 4.83 -11.64 8.99
N ASN A 476 3.62 -11.53 9.53
CA ASN A 476 3.39 -10.71 10.71
C ASN A 476 4.09 -11.33 11.94
N PRO A 477 4.54 -10.53 12.91
CA PRO A 477 5.13 -11.04 14.14
C PRO A 477 4.11 -11.73 15.06
N ALA A 478 4.60 -12.71 15.82
CA ALA A 478 3.93 -13.36 16.96
C ALA A 478 2.49 -13.84 16.69
N GLN A 479 2.31 -14.75 15.72
CA GLN A 479 1.02 -15.39 15.43
C GLN A 479 1.10 -16.92 15.53
N THR A 480 -0.03 -17.57 15.82
CA THR A 480 -0.21 -19.04 15.72
C THR A 480 -0.81 -19.48 14.38
N VAL A 481 -1.37 -18.53 13.62
CA VAL A 481 -1.94 -18.75 12.27
C VAL A 481 -1.25 -17.78 11.33
N HIS A 482 -0.51 -18.32 10.36
CA HIS A 482 0.35 -17.56 9.48
C HIS A 482 -0.25 -17.44 8.08
N THR A 483 -0.11 -16.27 7.47
CA THR A 483 -0.41 -16.07 6.04
C THR A 483 0.66 -15.17 5.44
N VAL A 484 1.63 -15.76 4.74
CA VAL A 484 2.77 -15.04 4.16
C VAL A 484 2.56 -14.88 2.65
N THR A 485 2.68 -13.65 2.16
CA THR A 485 2.51 -13.33 0.72
C THR A 485 3.87 -13.23 0.04
N LEU A 486 4.05 -14.03 -1.01
CA LEU A 486 5.21 -14.00 -1.89
C LEU A 486 4.87 -13.14 -3.11
N SER A 487 5.65 -12.10 -3.39
CA SER A 487 5.39 -11.10 -4.43
C SER A 487 6.54 -11.00 -5.44
N GLY A 488 6.29 -10.44 -6.62
CA GLY A 488 7.32 -10.24 -7.65
C GLY A 488 7.75 -11.53 -8.37
N LEU A 489 6.91 -12.56 -8.34
CA LEU A 489 7.18 -13.85 -8.98
C LEU A 489 7.08 -13.75 -10.51
N SER A 490 7.77 -14.64 -11.21
CA SER A 490 7.61 -14.84 -12.66
C SER A 490 6.43 -15.76 -12.95
N SER A 491 5.64 -15.45 -13.98
CA SER A 491 4.50 -16.28 -14.41
C SER A 491 4.92 -17.59 -15.09
N ALA A 492 4.06 -18.61 -15.01
CA ALA A 492 4.30 -19.96 -15.55
C ALA A 492 5.62 -20.60 -15.08
N LYS A 493 6.06 -20.30 -13.84
CA LYS A 493 7.27 -20.87 -13.22
C LYS A 493 6.92 -21.68 -11.98
N LYS A 494 7.62 -22.81 -11.80
CA LYS A 494 7.59 -23.56 -10.55
C LYS A 494 8.55 -22.92 -9.54
N TYR A 495 8.06 -22.70 -8.33
CA TYR A 495 8.81 -22.22 -7.18
C TYR A 495 8.84 -23.29 -6.09
N TYR A 496 9.91 -23.30 -5.32
CA TYR A 496 10.12 -24.13 -4.14
C TYR A 496 10.28 -23.21 -2.92
N PHE A 497 9.87 -23.69 -1.74
CA PHE A 497 10.04 -22.96 -0.49
C PHE A 497 10.25 -23.88 0.71
N SER A 498 10.87 -23.31 1.75
CA SER A 498 10.87 -23.83 3.11
C SER A 498 10.31 -22.77 4.06
N ILE A 499 9.88 -23.22 5.23
CA ILE A 499 9.38 -22.38 6.31
C ILE A 499 10.41 -22.43 7.44
N GLU A 500 10.69 -21.28 8.01
CA GLU A 500 11.44 -21.08 9.24
C GLU A 500 10.52 -20.31 10.21
N VAL A 501 10.47 -20.74 11.46
CA VAL A 501 9.69 -20.04 12.51
C VAL A 501 10.56 -19.77 13.72
N LEU A 502 10.33 -18.63 14.35
CA LEU A 502 11.03 -18.15 15.55
C LEU A 502 9.99 -17.70 16.58
N ASP A 503 10.07 -18.19 17.82
CA ASP A 503 9.25 -17.67 18.93
C ASP A 503 9.84 -16.37 19.54
N GLU A 504 9.26 -15.88 20.64
CA GLU A 504 9.78 -14.73 21.39
C GLU A 504 11.11 -15.04 22.12
N ALA A 505 11.35 -16.29 22.52
CA ALA A 505 12.59 -16.74 23.15
C ALA A 505 13.75 -16.99 22.16
N SER A 506 13.48 -16.85 20.86
CA SER A 506 14.35 -17.20 19.72
C SER A 506 14.70 -18.70 19.61
N ASN A 507 13.81 -19.61 20.04
CA ASN A 507 13.87 -21.00 19.59
C ASN A 507 13.39 -21.09 18.14
N ALA A 508 14.06 -21.93 17.33
CA ALA A 508 13.86 -22.00 15.89
C ALA A 508 13.43 -23.39 15.43
N SER A 509 12.46 -23.45 14.51
CA SER A 509 12.12 -24.69 13.81
C SER A 509 11.92 -24.46 12.31
N TYR A 510 11.98 -25.54 11.53
CA TYR A 510 11.99 -25.50 10.08
C TYR A 510 11.08 -26.57 9.48
N SER A 511 10.41 -26.24 8.37
CA SER A 511 9.65 -27.18 7.54
C SER A 511 10.05 -27.08 6.08
N ASP A 512 10.69 -28.13 5.57
CA ASP A 512 11.15 -28.26 4.19
C ASP A 512 10.53 -29.46 3.46
N ASN A 513 9.38 -29.96 3.94
CA ASN A 513 8.69 -31.13 3.41
C ASN A 513 9.61 -32.38 3.35
N ASP A 514 10.17 -32.78 4.49
CA ASP A 514 11.10 -33.90 4.65
C ASP A 514 12.30 -33.84 3.67
N GLY A 515 12.89 -32.66 3.50
CA GLY A 515 14.03 -32.43 2.61
C GLY A 515 13.70 -32.36 1.11
N THR A 516 12.43 -32.26 0.72
CA THR A 516 12.03 -32.18 -0.71
C THR A 516 11.62 -30.78 -1.18
N CYS A 517 11.55 -29.83 -0.25
CA CYS A 517 10.90 -28.52 -0.31
C CYS A 517 9.39 -28.60 -0.62
N HIS A 518 8.64 -27.69 -0.01
CA HIS A 518 7.29 -27.37 -0.48
C HIS A 518 7.38 -26.70 -1.86
N SER A 519 6.35 -26.80 -2.70
CA SER A 519 6.38 -26.17 -4.03
C SER A 519 5.01 -25.80 -4.59
N PHE A 520 5.00 -24.80 -5.48
CA PHE A 520 3.83 -24.36 -6.24
C PHE A 520 4.26 -23.90 -7.64
N GLN A 521 3.30 -23.70 -8.55
CA GLN A 521 3.57 -23.20 -9.90
C GLN A 521 2.68 -22.00 -10.21
N THR A 522 3.29 -20.83 -10.46
CA THR A 522 2.56 -19.62 -10.86
C THR A 522 1.77 -19.86 -12.13
N VAL A 523 0.56 -19.31 -12.22
CA VAL A 523 -0.24 -19.43 -13.44
C VAL A 523 0.40 -18.64 -14.58
N ALA A 524 0.05 -18.96 -15.82
CA ALA A 524 0.43 -18.14 -16.96
C ALA A 524 -0.14 -16.72 -16.80
N LEU A 525 0.63 -15.71 -17.22
CA LEU A 525 0.10 -14.35 -17.35
C LEU A 525 -0.82 -14.34 -18.58
N ILE A 526 -2.14 -14.31 -18.36
CA ILE A 526 -3.10 -14.08 -19.43
C ILE A 526 -2.95 -12.61 -19.84
N LYS A 527 -2.50 -12.33 -21.07
CA LYS A 527 -2.53 -10.98 -21.61
C LYS A 527 -3.97 -10.62 -21.93
N THR A 528 -4.61 -9.87 -21.05
CA THR A 528 -5.93 -9.30 -21.32
C THR A 528 -5.80 -8.18 -22.34
N LEU A 529 -6.36 -8.40 -23.54
CA LEU A 529 -6.42 -7.40 -24.61
C LEU A 529 -7.57 -6.41 -24.39
N ALA A 530 -7.59 -5.82 -23.19
CA ALA A 530 -8.64 -4.93 -22.75
C ALA A 530 -8.08 -3.82 -21.84
N GLU A 531 -8.56 -2.61 -22.07
CA GLU A 531 -8.19 -1.41 -21.32
C GLU A 531 -9.38 -0.94 -20.47
N TYR A 532 -9.10 -0.60 -19.23
CA TYR A 532 -10.07 -0.10 -18.26
C TYR A 532 -9.76 1.36 -17.93
N PHE A 533 -10.68 2.24 -18.29
CA PHE A 533 -10.57 3.67 -18.03
C PHE A 533 -11.19 4.03 -16.68
N ASN A 534 -10.51 4.89 -15.93
CA ASN A 534 -10.92 5.40 -14.63
C ASN A 534 -10.17 6.71 -14.28
N THR A 535 -10.33 7.18 -13.04
CA THR A 535 -9.65 8.33 -12.42
C THR A 535 -8.12 8.34 -12.55
N GLN A 536 -7.48 7.17 -12.54
CA GLN A 536 -6.03 6.99 -12.69
C GLN A 536 -5.63 6.71 -14.14
N ASN A 537 -6.50 6.04 -14.90
CA ASN A 537 -6.30 5.69 -16.30
C ASN A 537 -7.32 6.42 -17.18
N LEU A 538 -7.05 7.69 -17.51
CA LEU A 538 -7.97 8.49 -18.33
C LEU A 538 -8.13 7.91 -19.75
N VAL A 539 -9.29 8.18 -20.36
CA VAL A 539 -9.56 7.88 -21.77
C VAL A 539 -8.52 8.59 -22.64
N ASP A 540 -7.87 7.83 -23.52
CA ASP A 540 -6.80 8.33 -24.39
C ASP A 540 -6.67 7.52 -25.70
N VAL A 541 -7.80 6.97 -26.17
CA VAL A 541 -7.95 6.21 -27.43
C VAL A 541 -8.84 6.94 -28.46
N GLU A 542 -9.28 8.16 -28.15
CA GLU A 542 -10.04 9.02 -29.05
C GLU A 542 -9.26 9.29 -30.35
N TYR A 543 -9.95 9.26 -31.49
CA TYR A 543 -9.32 9.35 -32.82
C TYR A 543 -8.28 8.24 -33.08
N GLY A 544 -8.48 7.08 -32.44
CA GLY A 544 -7.65 5.89 -32.56
C GLY A 544 -8.39 4.69 -33.14
N GLN A 545 -7.60 3.71 -33.60
CA GLN A 545 -8.07 2.44 -34.12
C GLN A 545 -7.24 1.30 -33.54
N ALA A 546 -7.87 0.38 -32.81
CA ALA A 546 -7.28 -0.89 -32.40
C ALA A 546 -7.74 -2.01 -33.33
N THR A 547 -6.79 -2.73 -33.93
CA THR A 547 -7.08 -3.92 -34.73
C THR A 547 -6.55 -5.16 -34.02
N PHE A 548 -7.43 -6.14 -33.82
CA PHE A 548 -7.15 -7.42 -33.20
C PHE A 548 -7.09 -8.51 -34.29
N VAL A 549 -5.89 -9.01 -34.55
CA VAL A 549 -5.59 -10.01 -35.58
C VAL A 549 -5.56 -11.40 -34.95
N PRO A 550 -6.36 -12.38 -35.43
CA PRO A 550 -6.40 -13.72 -34.84
C PRO A 550 -5.08 -14.47 -35.11
N VAL A 551 -4.58 -15.17 -34.11
CA VAL A 551 -3.33 -15.95 -34.16
C VAL A 551 -3.47 -17.27 -33.44
N ASN A 552 -2.77 -18.30 -33.92
CA ASN A 552 -2.81 -19.64 -33.32
C ASN A 552 -1.84 -19.76 -32.12
N THR A 553 -2.03 -18.91 -31.10
CA THR A 553 -1.23 -18.86 -29.87
C THR A 553 -2.13 -18.87 -28.62
N ALA A 554 -1.52 -18.95 -27.43
CA ALA A 554 -2.27 -18.93 -26.17
C ALA A 554 -3.02 -17.61 -25.88
N ASP A 555 -2.56 -16.49 -26.45
CA ASP A 555 -3.22 -15.19 -26.34
C ASP A 555 -4.39 -15.04 -27.35
N TYR A 556 -4.46 -15.92 -28.36
CA TYR A 556 -5.41 -16.02 -29.49
C TYR A 556 -5.53 -14.79 -30.42
N TYR A 557 -5.26 -13.58 -29.94
CA TYR A 557 -5.23 -12.35 -30.74
C TYR A 557 -3.90 -11.62 -30.52
N MET A 558 -3.43 -10.93 -31.57
CA MET A 558 -2.44 -9.86 -31.47
C MET A 558 -3.14 -8.52 -31.66
N LEU A 559 -2.64 -7.48 -30.99
CA LEU A 559 -3.16 -6.12 -31.07
C LEU A 559 -2.15 -5.22 -31.78
N CYS A 560 -2.62 -4.45 -32.76
CA CYS A 560 -1.96 -3.26 -33.29
C CYS A 560 -2.85 -2.02 -33.14
N TYR A 561 -2.24 -0.84 -33.12
CA TYR A 561 -2.94 0.43 -32.94
C TYR A 561 -2.44 1.50 -33.93
N GLU A 562 -3.36 2.31 -34.42
CA GLU A 562 -3.11 3.38 -35.39
C GLU A 562 -3.98 4.61 -35.09
N ASP A 563 -3.45 5.82 -35.32
CA ASP A 563 -4.23 7.07 -35.22
C ASP A 563 -5.05 7.29 -36.51
N VAL A 564 -6.31 7.71 -36.39
CA VAL A 564 -7.24 7.88 -37.53
C VAL A 564 -8.00 9.21 -37.48
N ALA A 565 -8.26 9.79 -38.65
CA ALA A 565 -9.01 11.04 -38.75
C ALA A 565 -10.54 10.85 -38.76
N ASP A 566 -11.02 9.71 -39.27
CA ASP A 566 -12.44 9.36 -39.36
C ASP A 566 -12.61 7.85 -39.51
N PHE A 567 -13.85 7.37 -39.48
CA PHE A 567 -14.20 5.97 -39.72
C PHE A 567 -13.88 5.53 -41.16
N ALA A 568 -13.29 4.34 -41.30
CA ALA A 568 -13.06 3.70 -42.60
C ALA A 568 -14.38 3.33 -43.32
N VAL A 569 -15.44 3.06 -42.55
CA VAL A 569 -16.79 2.79 -43.04
C VAL A 569 -17.74 3.87 -42.52
N ALA A 570 -18.43 4.56 -43.42
CA ALA A 570 -19.42 5.57 -43.02
C ALA A 570 -20.53 4.91 -42.15
N PRO A 571 -20.91 5.51 -41.01
CA PRO A 571 -21.99 5.00 -40.17
C PRO A 571 -23.32 4.94 -40.93
N ALA A 572 -23.75 3.73 -41.25
CA ALA A 572 -24.85 3.45 -42.18
C ALA A 572 -25.49 2.09 -41.85
N GLY A 573 -26.50 1.70 -42.65
CA GLY A 573 -27.23 0.46 -42.47
C GLY A 573 -28.46 0.60 -41.57
N ASP A 574 -28.92 -0.52 -41.02
CA ASP A 574 -30.19 -0.63 -40.32
C ASP A 574 -30.09 -0.06 -38.89
N PRO A 575 -31.05 0.78 -38.44
CA PRO A 575 -31.06 1.29 -37.07
C PRO A 575 -31.47 0.20 -36.08
N LEU A 576 -30.69 0.03 -35.02
CA LEU A 576 -31.00 -0.87 -33.91
C LEU A 576 -31.72 -0.09 -32.80
N ILE A 577 -32.94 -0.52 -32.47
CA ILE A 577 -33.72 0.09 -31.38
C ILE A 577 -33.30 -0.54 -30.06
N LEU A 578 -32.52 0.19 -29.28
CA LEU A 578 -32.01 -0.20 -27.97
C LEU A 578 -32.56 0.76 -26.90
N GLY A 579 -33.17 0.21 -25.86
CA GLY A 579 -33.50 0.92 -24.61
C GLY A 579 -32.31 0.98 -23.65
N ASP A 580 -32.51 1.60 -22.49
CA ASP A 580 -31.59 1.51 -21.35
C ASP A 580 -31.40 0.05 -20.91
N ASP A 581 -30.17 -0.38 -20.66
CA ASP A 581 -29.83 -1.75 -20.23
C ASP A 581 -30.49 -2.87 -21.07
N THR A 582 -30.44 -2.73 -22.41
CA THR A 582 -31.02 -3.71 -23.34
C THR A 582 -30.02 -4.24 -24.35
N PHE A 583 -30.42 -5.26 -25.10
CA PHE A 583 -29.68 -5.78 -26.24
C PHE A 583 -30.63 -6.16 -27.40
N VAL A 584 -30.09 -6.21 -28.61
CA VAL A 584 -30.74 -6.78 -29.79
C VAL A 584 -29.92 -7.97 -30.30
N GLU A 585 -30.60 -9.10 -30.52
CA GLU A 585 -30.01 -10.29 -31.16
C GLU A 585 -29.95 -10.11 -32.67
N ILE A 586 -28.78 -10.33 -33.26
CA ILE A 586 -28.52 -10.26 -34.69
C ILE A 586 -28.11 -11.65 -35.19
N ALA A 587 -28.96 -12.24 -36.03
CA ALA A 587 -28.61 -13.44 -36.79
C ALA A 587 -27.67 -13.07 -37.97
N MET A 588 -26.61 -13.86 -38.15
CA MET A 588 -25.69 -13.74 -39.29
C MET A 588 -26.26 -14.46 -40.51
N ASP A 589 -25.86 -14.05 -41.70
CA ASP A 589 -26.30 -14.69 -42.94
C ASP A 589 -25.58 -16.04 -43.15
N PRO A 590 -26.18 -17.02 -43.85
CA PRO A 590 -25.58 -18.35 -44.01
C PRO A 590 -24.19 -18.31 -44.64
N GLY A 591 -23.20 -18.85 -43.93
CA GLY A 591 -21.79 -18.84 -44.34
C GLY A 591 -20.98 -17.63 -43.88
N GLN A 592 -21.60 -16.65 -43.21
CA GLN A 592 -20.94 -15.44 -42.66
C GLN A 592 -20.80 -15.51 -41.12
N GLY A 593 -20.52 -16.70 -40.59
CA GLY A 593 -20.29 -16.88 -39.15
C GLY A 593 -18.99 -16.22 -38.69
N ILE A 594 -18.98 -15.57 -37.53
CA ILE A 594 -17.77 -14.96 -36.96
C ILE A 594 -17.06 -15.98 -36.06
N THR A 595 -15.77 -16.17 -36.28
CA THR A 595 -14.90 -16.93 -35.36
C THR A 595 -14.34 -15.99 -34.29
N PHE A 596 -14.62 -16.27 -33.03
CA PHE A 596 -14.16 -15.51 -31.88
C PHE A 596 -13.63 -16.45 -30.79
N TYR A 597 -12.36 -16.29 -30.39
CA TYR A 597 -11.65 -17.20 -29.47
C TYR A 597 -11.84 -18.70 -29.79
N GLY A 598 -11.68 -19.05 -31.07
CA GLY A 598 -11.74 -20.43 -31.57
C GLY A 598 -13.15 -21.00 -31.71
N THR A 599 -14.18 -20.24 -31.36
CA THR A 599 -15.60 -20.64 -31.48
C THR A 599 -16.25 -19.90 -32.63
N VAL A 600 -16.92 -20.63 -33.53
CA VAL A 600 -17.72 -20.05 -34.60
C VAL A 600 -19.13 -19.75 -34.08
N TYR A 601 -19.59 -18.51 -34.26
CA TYR A 601 -20.93 -18.07 -33.87
C TYR A 601 -21.78 -17.75 -35.11
N ASP A 602 -23.07 -18.08 -35.04
CA ASP A 602 -24.09 -17.80 -36.07
C ASP A 602 -24.92 -16.53 -35.76
N ARG A 603 -24.68 -15.92 -34.59
CA ARG A 603 -25.40 -14.77 -34.06
C ARG A 603 -24.55 -14.00 -33.04
N PHE A 604 -24.88 -12.74 -32.86
CA PHE A 604 -24.28 -11.87 -31.84
C PHE A 604 -25.34 -10.94 -31.25
N PHE A 605 -25.05 -10.39 -30.07
CA PHE A 605 -25.97 -9.52 -29.34
C PHE A 605 -25.33 -8.15 -29.16
N VAL A 606 -25.95 -7.12 -29.74
CA VAL A 606 -25.52 -5.72 -29.59
C VAL A 606 -26.20 -5.15 -28.35
N GLY A 607 -25.44 -4.75 -27.33
CA GLY A 607 -25.96 -4.15 -26.10
C GLY A 607 -26.00 -2.63 -26.15
N SER A 608 -26.98 -1.99 -25.50
CA SER A 608 -27.09 -0.53 -25.39
C SER A 608 -25.79 0.12 -24.89
N ASN A 609 -25.16 -0.57 -23.95
CA ASN A 609 -23.99 -0.19 -23.17
C ASN A 609 -22.65 -0.41 -23.90
N GLY A 610 -22.64 -0.28 -25.23
CA GLY A 610 -21.42 -0.12 -26.03
C GLY A 610 -20.59 -1.37 -26.30
N TYR A 611 -21.22 -2.55 -26.31
CA TYR A 611 -20.54 -3.83 -26.54
C TYR A 611 -21.32 -4.79 -27.45
N ILE A 612 -20.59 -5.78 -27.95
CA ILE A 612 -21.13 -6.99 -28.57
C ILE A 612 -20.82 -8.19 -27.67
N THR A 613 -21.78 -9.09 -27.51
CA THR A 613 -21.61 -10.37 -26.79
C THR A 613 -21.99 -11.54 -27.70
N PHE A 614 -21.41 -12.71 -27.43
CA PHE A 614 -21.74 -13.96 -28.14
C PHE A 614 -22.32 -15.02 -27.21
N GLY A 615 -23.10 -15.95 -27.78
CA GLY A 615 -23.79 -17.03 -27.05
C GLY A 615 -25.03 -16.59 -26.26
N LYS A 616 -25.00 -15.42 -25.60
CA LYS A 616 -26.16 -14.76 -24.98
C LYS A 616 -25.99 -13.25 -24.95
N GLY A 617 -27.10 -12.51 -24.89
CA GLY A 617 -27.10 -11.07 -24.60
C GLY A 617 -26.80 -10.75 -23.14
N ASP A 618 -26.52 -9.47 -22.88
CA ASP A 618 -26.24 -8.90 -21.56
C ASP A 618 -26.98 -7.57 -21.39
N THR A 619 -27.31 -7.22 -20.16
CA THR A 619 -28.05 -6.01 -19.76
C THR A 619 -27.28 -5.21 -18.70
N ASN A 620 -25.98 -5.44 -18.56
CA ASN A 620 -25.17 -4.79 -17.53
C ASN A 620 -24.60 -3.45 -18.04
N PHE A 621 -24.73 -2.40 -17.23
CA PHE A 621 -24.11 -1.08 -17.41
C PHE A 621 -22.72 -0.96 -16.76
N GLN A 622 -22.39 -1.84 -15.81
CA GLN A 622 -21.18 -1.70 -15.01
C GLN A 622 -19.91 -2.01 -15.82
N ALA A 623 -19.26 -0.95 -16.32
CA ALA A 623 -17.94 -1.00 -16.92
C ALA A 623 -16.87 -1.37 -15.87
N LEU A 624 -16.75 -2.67 -15.60
CA LEU A 624 -15.79 -3.26 -14.66
C LEU A 624 -15.13 -4.49 -15.32
N PRO A 625 -13.84 -4.76 -15.07
CA PRO A 625 -13.18 -5.98 -15.55
C PRO A 625 -13.92 -7.26 -15.12
N SER A 626 -14.44 -7.28 -13.88
CA SER A 626 -15.24 -8.38 -13.33
C SER A 626 -16.55 -8.67 -14.07
N GLN A 627 -17.01 -7.76 -14.94
CA GLN A 627 -18.24 -7.89 -15.74
C GLN A 627 -17.91 -8.10 -17.22
N HIS A 628 -16.93 -7.37 -17.75
CA HIS A 628 -16.41 -7.53 -19.10
C HIS A 628 -16.02 -8.99 -19.39
N PHE A 629 -15.27 -9.61 -18.46
CA PHE A 629 -14.75 -10.98 -18.64
C PHE A 629 -15.74 -12.13 -18.37
N LEU A 630 -16.99 -11.85 -17.95
CA LEU A 630 -17.98 -12.91 -17.68
C LEU A 630 -18.55 -13.57 -18.94
N LEU A 631 -18.42 -12.92 -20.10
CA LEU A 631 -18.97 -13.40 -21.38
C LEU A 631 -17.95 -13.22 -22.49
N PRO A 632 -18.02 -14.04 -23.56
CA PRO A 632 -17.34 -13.74 -24.81
C PRO A 632 -17.86 -12.38 -25.30
N ARG A 633 -17.02 -11.35 -25.22
CA ARG A 633 -17.42 -9.94 -25.35
C ARG A 633 -16.38 -9.16 -26.14
N ILE A 634 -16.88 -8.29 -27.00
CA ILE A 634 -16.13 -7.23 -27.67
C ILE A 634 -16.71 -5.91 -27.15
N SER A 635 -16.01 -5.27 -26.24
CA SER A 635 -16.38 -3.95 -25.74
C SER A 635 -15.78 -2.91 -26.67
N GLY A 636 -16.61 -2.28 -27.50
CA GLY A 636 -16.16 -1.14 -28.31
C GLY A 636 -15.85 0.04 -27.40
N PHE A 637 -16.84 0.45 -26.61
CA PHE A 637 -16.62 1.34 -25.48
C PHE A 637 -17.72 1.10 -24.45
N MET A 638 -17.49 0.11 -23.56
CA MET A 638 -18.46 -0.27 -22.56
C MET A 638 -18.56 0.78 -21.46
N ALA A 639 -19.73 1.39 -21.36
CA ALA A 639 -20.15 2.33 -20.34
C ALA A 639 -21.67 2.23 -20.16
N ASP A 640 -22.22 2.95 -19.19
CA ASP A 640 -23.65 3.07 -18.94
C ASP A 640 -24.28 3.98 -20.01
N LEU A 641 -24.70 3.45 -21.17
CA LEU A 641 -25.04 4.25 -22.37
C LEU A 641 -26.53 4.21 -22.71
N CYS A 642 -27.09 5.36 -23.08
CA CYS A 642 -28.51 5.57 -23.29
C CYS A 642 -28.88 5.89 -24.76
N PRO A 643 -28.74 4.95 -25.72
CA PRO A 643 -29.03 5.21 -27.14
C PRO A 643 -30.51 5.53 -27.43
N HIS A 644 -31.41 5.32 -26.47
CA HIS A 644 -32.82 5.69 -26.58
C HIS A 644 -33.09 7.20 -26.34
N LEU A 645 -32.11 7.94 -25.80
CA LEU A 645 -32.25 9.37 -25.48
C LEU A 645 -31.71 10.28 -26.59
N ARG A 646 -30.50 10.00 -27.08
CA ARG A 646 -29.85 10.69 -28.20
C ARG A 646 -28.92 9.71 -28.93
N GLY A 647 -28.57 10.08 -30.16
CA GLY A 647 -27.68 9.32 -31.01
C GLY A 647 -28.39 8.24 -31.81
N ALA A 648 -27.62 7.28 -32.29
CA ALA A 648 -28.11 6.07 -32.92
C ALA A 648 -27.11 4.92 -32.76
N VAL A 649 -27.64 3.70 -32.78
CA VAL A 649 -26.86 2.49 -33.01
C VAL A 649 -27.28 1.90 -34.34
N ARG A 650 -26.34 1.58 -35.23
CA ARG A 650 -26.60 1.08 -36.59
C ARG A 650 -25.81 -0.17 -36.90
N LEU A 651 -26.41 -1.09 -37.66
CA LEU A 651 -25.76 -2.27 -38.22
C LEU A 651 -25.63 -2.14 -39.73
N ASN A 652 -24.39 -2.08 -40.22
CA ASN A 652 -24.08 -2.23 -41.63
C ASN A 652 -23.65 -3.68 -41.93
N ARG A 653 -24.20 -4.27 -43.00
CA ARG A 653 -23.82 -5.60 -43.50
C ARG A 653 -23.01 -5.43 -44.78
N LEU A 654 -21.70 -5.62 -44.70
CA LEU A 654 -20.79 -5.53 -45.83
C LEU A 654 -20.50 -6.91 -46.42
N SER A 655 -19.79 -6.95 -47.55
CA SER A 655 -19.43 -8.20 -48.24
C SER A 655 -18.41 -9.07 -47.50
N ASP A 656 -17.71 -8.48 -46.53
CA ASP A 656 -16.54 -9.03 -45.82
C ASP A 656 -16.63 -8.89 -44.29
N ARG A 657 -17.57 -8.08 -43.77
CA ARG A 657 -17.75 -7.84 -42.33
C ARG A 657 -19.15 -7.35 -41.93
N TYR A 658 -19.45 -7.48 -40.63
CA TYR A 658 -20.48 -6.68 -39.96
C TYR A 658 -19.84 -5.45 -39.31
N CYS A 659 -20.46 -4.28 -39.43
CA CYS A 659 -20.01 -3.05 -38.76
C CYS A 659 -21.16 -2.51 -37.89
N VAL A 660 -20.91 -2.39 -36.58
CA VAL A 660 -21.84 -1.77 -35.62
C VAL A 660 -21.32 -0.39 -35.27
N SER A 661 -22.08 0.66 -35.59
CA SER A 661 -21.74 2.05 -35.27
C SER A 661 -22.59 2.56 -34.10
N TYR A 662 -21.94 3.22 -33.15
CA TYR A 662 -22.57 4.07 -32.13
C TYR A 662 -22.23 5.51 -32.50
N GLU A 663 -23.23 6.38 -32.59
CA GLU A 663 -23.08 7.77 -33.03
C GLU A 663 -23.81 8.71 -32.07
N ASP A 664 -23.11 9.70 -31.50
CA ASP A 664 -23.67 10.68 -30.54
C ASP A 664 -24.48 10.02 -29.38
N VAL A 665 -24.03 8.86 -28.89
CA VAL A 665 -24.72 8.12 -27.83
C VAL A 665 -24.27 8.60 -26.45
N PRO A 666 -25.16 9.16 -25.61
CA PRO A 666 -24.79 9.72 -24.31
C PRO A 666 -24.56 8.65 -23.24
N VAL A 667 -23.73 8.95 -22.24
CA VAL A 667 -23.69 8.22 -20.97
C VAL A 667 -24.88 8.61 -20.10
N TYR A 668 -25.37 7.67 -19.29
CA TYR A 668 -26.44 7.89 -18.33
C TYR A 668 -26.05 8.97 -17.31
N GLU A 669 -26.90 9.99 -17.18
CA GLU A 669 -26.78 11.02 -16.15
C GLU A 669 -28.05 11.08 -15.30
N SER A 670 -27.94 10.72 -14.02
CA SER A 670 -29.05 10.75 -13.06
C SER A 670 -29.68 12.14 -12.84
N GLY A 671 -28.98 13.21 -13.23
CA GLY A 671 -29.49 14.58 -13.25
C GLY A 671 -30.40 14.90 -14.44
N GLY A 672 -30.51 14.01 -15.43
CA GLY A 672 -31.32 14.20 -16.65
C GLY A 672 -30.78 15.27 -17.61
N GLY A 673 -29.55 15.74 -17.40
CA GLY A 673 -28.83 16.60 -18.33
C GLY A 673 -28.06 15.75 -19.33
N TYR A 674 -28.24 16.01 -20.63
CA TYR A 674 -27.51 15.33 -21.69
C TYR A 674 -26.90 16.38 -22.62
N PRO A 675 -25.80 17.03 -22.22
CA PRO A 675 -25.09 17.98 -23.08
C PRO A 675 -24.53 17.27 -24.33
N PRO A 676 -24.35 17.96 -25.48
CA PRO A 676 -23.74 17.36 -26.68
C PRO A 676 -22.38 16.71 -26.41
N GLU A 677 -21.61 17.31 -25.51
CA GLU A 677 -20.27 16.90 -25.11
C GLU A 677 -20.27 15.59 -24.30
N ASN A 678 -21.40 15.22 -23.68
CA ASN A 678 -21.64 13.87 -23.17
C ASN A 678 -22.16 13.00 -24.33
N SER A 679 -21.24 12.49 -25.15
CA SER A 679 -21.55 11.53 -26.20
C SER A 679 -20.37 10.64 -26.58
N HIS A 680 -20.70 9.52 -27.20
CA HIS A 680 -19.76 8.51 -27.68
C HIS A 680 -20.03 8.22 -29.14
N THR A 681 -18.97 8.30 -29.94
CA THR A 681 -18.98 7.96 -31.35
C THR A 681 -17.86 6.98 -31.65
N PHE A 682 -18.21 5.71 -31.89
CA PHE A 682 -17.27 4.62 -32.13
C PHE A 682 -17.86 3.50 -32.98
N GLN A 683 -17.01 2.65 -33.54
CA GLN A 683 -17.37 1.50 -34.37
C GLN A 683 -16.78 0.19 -33.85
N ILE A 684 -17.51 -0.89 -34.08
CA ILE A 684 -17.08 -2.28 -33.87
C ILE A 684 -17.24 -3.00 -35.21
N GLU A 685 -16.13 -3.37 -35.83
CA GLU A 685 -16.08 -4.10 -37.10
C GLU A 685 -15.69 -5.56 -36.86
N LEU A 686 -16.50 -6.49 -37.36
CA LEU A 686 -16.37 -7.94 -37.22
C LEU A 686 -16.18 -8.58 -38.59
N PHE A 687 -14.93 -8.86 -38.98
CA PHE A 687 -14.59 -9.42 -40.28
C PHE A 687 -14.82 -10.94 -40.30
N PHE A 688 -15.21 -11.48 -41.45
CA PHE A 688 -15.49 -12.93 -41.59
C PHE A 688 -14.24 -13.82 -41.44
N ASN A 689 -13.04 -13.26 -41.60
CA ASN A 689 -11.77 -13.92 -41.29
C ASN A 689 -11.40 -13.90 -39.78
N GLY A 690 -12.27 -13.36 -38.92
CA GLY A 690 -12.08 -13.31 -37.47
C GLY A 690 -11.30 -12.10 -36.95
N ILE A 691 -10.87 -11.19 -37.84
CA ILE A 691 -10.33 -9.87 -37.44
C ILE A 691 -11.42 -9.03 -36.78
N ILE A 692 -11.06 -8.35 -35.70
CA ILE A 692 -11.92 -7.39 -35.02
C ILE A 692 -11.23 -6.04 -35.05
N ARG A 693 -11.94 -4.98 -35.41
CA ARG A 693 -11.42 -3.61 -35.40
C ARG A 693 -12.36 -2.72 -34.60
N LEU A 694 -11.77 -1.96 -33.69
CA LEU A 694 -12.45 -0.97 -32.85
C LEU A 694 -11.90 0.40 -33.22
N THR A 695 -12.79 1.33 -33.56
CA THR A 695 -12.39 2.68 -33.99
C THR A 695 -13.16 3.71 -33.18
N TRP A 696 -12.48 4.71 -32.62
CA TRP A 696 -13.08 5.72 -31.74
C TRP A 696 -12.91 7.12 -32.30
N LYS A 697 -13.90 7.96 -32.06
CA LYS A 697 -13.84 9.41 -32.28
C LYS A 697 -14.02 10.10 -30.94
N ASP A 698 -15.06 10.93 -30.81
CA ASP A 698 -15.41 11.62 -29.57
C ASP A 698 -15.93 10.62 -28.52
N LEU A 699 -15.39 10.66 -27.30
CA LEU A 699 -15.74 9.80 -26.17
C LEU A 699 -15.86 10.63 -24.89
N PHE A 700 -16.82 10.30 -24.01
CA PHE A 700 -17.04 11.03 -22.77
C PHE A 700 -17.44 10.10 -21.61
N ALA A 701 -16.47 9.44 -20.98
CA ALA A 701 -16.71 8.67 -19.78
C ALA A 701 -15.58 8.79 -18.76
N ALA A 702 -15.94 9.03 -17.50
CA ALA A 702 -15.00 8.94 -16.38
C ALA A 702 -14.63 7.50 -16.01
N ARG A 703 -15.43 6.51 -16.43
CA ARG A 703 -15.21 5.08 -16.24
C ARG A 703 -15.76 4.30 -17.45
N ALA A 704 -14.91 3.53 -18.10
CA ALA A 704 -15.29 2.74 -19.28
C ALA A 704 -14.37 1.52 -19.45
N MET A 705 -14.76 0.57 -20.30
CA MET A 705 -13.94 -0.60 -20.65
C MET A 705 -13.94 -0.80 -22.17
N THR A 706 -12.77 -1.07 -22.76
CA THR A 706 -12.63 -1.39 -24.18
C THR A 706 -11.80 -2.66 -24.40
N GLY A 707 -12.03 -3.38 -25.50
CA GLY A 707 -11.26 -4.55 -25.91
C GLY A 707 -12.00 -5.88 -25.83
N LEU A 708 -11.24 -6.97 -25.71
CA LEU A 708 -11.71 -8.34 -25.91
C LEU A 708 -11.76 -9.17 -24.62
N SER A 709 -12.76 -10.04 -24.56
CA SER A 709 -12.93 -11.07 -23.53
C SER A 709 -13.28 -12.43 -24.15
N PRO A 710 -12.61 -13.53 -23.74
CA PRO A 710 -13.01 -14.90 -24.09
C PRO A 710 -14.19 -15.44 -23.27
N GLY A 711 -14.66 -14.73 -22.23
CA GLY A 711 -15.73 -15.18 -21.35
C GLY A 711 -15.32 -16.20 -20.28
N ALA A 712 -14.02 -16.29 -19.96
CA ALA A 712 -13.48 -17.23 -18.98
C ALA A 712 -13.57 -16.76 -17.51
N GLY A 713 -14.20 -15.60 -17.25
CA GLY A 713 -14.12 -14.89 -15.98
C GLY A 713 -12.91 -13.97 -15.90
N ALA A 714 -12.97 -12.95 -15.03
CA ALA A 714 -11.87 -12.00 -14.88
C ALA A 714 -10.64 -12.67 -14.25
N PRO A 715 -9.41 -12.30 -14.68
CA PRO A 715 -8.21 -12.80 -14.04
C PRO A 715 -8.17 -12.32 -12.57
N PRO A 716 -7.63 -13.13 -11.64
CA PRO A 716 -7.54 -12.78 -10.22
C PRO A 716 -6.81 -11.45 -9.93
N VAL A 717 -5.92 -11.06 -10.83
CA VAL A 717 -5.34 -9.71 -10.92
C VAL A 717 -5.50 -9.26 -12.37
N PHE A 718 -6.30 -8.22 -12.59
CA PHE A 718 -6.45 -7.60 -13.90
C PHE A 718 -5.46 -6.44 -14.05
N THR A 719 -4.63 -6.49 -15.09
CA THR A 719 -3.74 -5.41 -15.48
C THR A 719 -4.29 -4.80 -16.76
N SER A 720 -4.74 -3.54 -16.70
CA SER A 720 -5.13 -2.79 -17.89
C SER A 720 -3.94 -2.64 -18.83
N ILE A 721 -4.15 -2.94 -20.12
CA ILE A 721 -3.19 -2.51 -21.15
C ILE A 721 -3.36 -1.02 -21.45
N LYS A 722 -2.41 -0.47 -22.20
CA LYS A 722 -2.56 0.77 -22.95
C LYS A 722 -2.65 0.45 -24.43
N MET A 723 -3.82 0.60 -25.05
CA MET A 723 -4.01 0.22 -26.46
C MET A 723 -3.14 1.04 -27.39
N LYS A 724 -3.03 2.36 -27.16
CA LYS A 724 -2.15 3.26 -27.92
C LYS A 724 -0.65 2.98 -27.81
N ASN A 725 -0.24 2.10 -26.89
CA ASN A 725 1.15 1.65 -26.75
C ASN A 725 1.42 0.37 -27.55
N ALA A 726 0.43 -0.18 -28.27
CA ALA A 726 0.65 -1.25 -29.23
C ALA A 726 1.39 -0.72 -30.47
N GLN A 727 2.07 -1.63 -31.15
CA GLN A 727 2.80 -1.34 -32.39
C GLN A 727 1.86 -1.14 -33.58
N GLY A 728 2.36 -0.58 -34.68
CA GLY A 728 1.58 -0.41 -35.91
C GLY A 728 1.21 -1.75 -36.55
N CYS A 729 0.14 -1.82 -37.36
CA CYS A 729 -0.29 -3.10 -37.92
C CYS A 729 0.72 -3.68 -38.94
N GLN A 730 1.52 -2.82 -39.56
CA GLN A 730 2.63 -3.19 -40.46
C GLN A 730 3.87 -3.71 -39.71
N GLU A 731 3.92 -3.60 -38.38
CA GLU A 731 5.01 -4.08 -37.52
C GLU A 731 4.69 -5.44 -36.85
N LEU A 732 3.52 -6.03 -37.16
CA LEU A 732 3.13 -7.35 -36.68
C LEU A 732 4.02 -8.44 -37.28
N THR A 733 4.42 -9.41 -36.46
CA THR A 733 5.19 -10.58 -36.89
C THR A 733 4.45 -11.86 -36.49
N PHE A 734 4.44 -12.84 -37.39
CA PHE A 734 3.63 -14.06 -37.23
C PHE A 734 4.51 -15.31 -37.06
N ALA A 735 3.95 -16.33 -36.41
CA ALA A 735 4.59 -17.63 -36.30
C ALA A 735 4.33 -18.44 -37.58
N GLY A 736 5.36 -18.65 -38.40
CA GLY A 736 5.24 -19.38 -39.66
C GLY A 736 6.47 -19.21 -40.54
N LYS A 737 6.36 -19.65 -41.79
CA LYS A 737 7.27 -19.26 -42.87
C LYS A 737 6.68 -18.02 -43.56
N PRO A 738 7.46 -16.97 -43.84
CA PRO A 738 7.07 -15.91 -44.77
C PRO A 738 6.72 -16.45 -46.16
N HIS A 739 5.92 -15.71 -46.90
CA HIS A 739 5.63 -15.98 -48.32
C HIS A 739 6.94 -15.90 -49.13
N SER A 740 7.17 -16.77 -50.12
CA SER A 740 8.48 -16.93 -50.78
C SER A 740 9.03 -15.70 -51.50
N ALA A 741 8.19 -14.69 -51.78
CA ALA A 741 8.63 -13.40 -52.30
C ALA A 741 9.10 -12.42 -51.20
N ASP A 742 8.70 -12.62 -49.95
CA ASP A 742 9.22 -11.90 -48.78
C ASP A 742 10.56 -12.53 -48.39
N VAL A 743 11.65 -11.86 -48.77
CA VAL A 743 13.02 -12.37 -48.66
C VAL A 743 13.66 -11.91 -47.36
N ASN A 744 13.21 -10.76 -46.81
CA ASN A 744 13.75 -10.21 -45.58
C ASN A 744 13.05 -10.76 -44.31
N GLY A 745 11.84 -11.33 -44.45
CA GLY A 745 11.02 -11.91 -43.40
C GLY A 745 10.22 -10.90 -42.57
N ASP A 746 9.94 -9.71 -43.10
CA ASP A 746 9.26 -8.61 -42.39
C ASP A 746 7.73 -8.64 -42.46
N TRP A 747 7.14 -9.64 -43.13
CA TRP A 747 5.70 -9.81 -43.36
C TRP A 747 5.06 -8.75 -44.26
N GLN A 748 5.88 -8.07 -45.07
CA GLN A 748 5.45 -7.20 -46.15
C GLN A 748 5.98 -7.75 -47.49
N ILE A 749 5.42 -7.25 -48.60
CA ILE A 749 5.96 -7.52 -49.93
C ILE A 749 6.41 -6.17 -50.47
N SER A 750 7.72 -5.92 -50.54
CA SER A 750 8.23 -4.65 -51.07
C SER A 750 8.10 -4.55 -52.61
N PRO A 751 8.11 -3.33 -53.19
CA PRO A 751 8.20 -3.15 -54.64
C PRO A 751 9.40 -3.84 -55.29
N GLU A 752 10.50 -3.97 -54.54
CA GLU A 752 11.74 -4.66 -54.91
C GLU A 752 11.54 -6.19 -54.97
N GLU A 753 10.90 -6.77 -53.96
CA GLU A 753 10.55 -8.20 -53.86
C GLU A 753 9.48 -8.64 -54.86
N MET A 754 8.66 -7.70 -55.34
CA MET A 754 7.72 -7.98 -56.43
C MET A 754 8.40 -8.08 -57.81
N GLN A 755 9.63 -7.55 -57.99
CA GLN A 755 10.32 -7.57 -59.29
C GLN A 755 10.71 -8.97 -59.80
N PRO A 756 11.23 -9.91 -58.99
CA PRO A 756 11.43 -11.31 -59.39
C PRO A 756 10.14 -11.98 -59.86
N VAL A 757 9.05 -11.86 -59.09
CA VAL A 757 7.78 -12.54 -59.40
C VAL A 757 7.15 -12.02 -60.70
N ILE A 758 7.26 -10.73 -60.99
CA ILE A 758 6.85 -10.17 -62.30
C ILE A 758 7.64 -10.80 -63.46
N ARG A 759 8.93 -11.17 -63.27
CA ARG A 759 9.71 -11.88 -64.29
C ARG A 759 9.31 -13.34 -64.41
N TYR A 760 8.97 -14.01 -63.31
CA TYR A 760 8.44 -15.38 -63.32
C TYR A 760 7.10 -15.45 -64.09
N TYR A 761 6.19 -14.50 -63.86
CA TYR A 761 4.97 -14.34 -64.66
C TYR A 761 5.24 -14.18 -66.16
N GLN A 762 6.31 -13.48 -66.56
CA GLN A 762 6.63 -13.25 -67.97
C GLN A 762 7.28 -14.44 -68.69
N GLN A 763 7.97 -15.34 -67.98
CA GLN A 763 8.95 -16.27 -68.57
C GLN A 763 8.94 -17.68 -67.98
N GLY A 764 8.09 -17.96 -66.99
CA GLY A 764 8.19 -19.13 -66.11
C GLY A 764 9.34 -18.97 -65.11
N TYR A 765 9.51 -19.94 -64.21
CA TYR A 765 10.61 -19.96 -63.24
C TYR A 765 11.15 -21.36 -62.96
N HIS A 766 12.27 -21.42 -62.25
CA HIS A 766 12.93 -22.64 -61.81
C HIS A 766 13.74 -22.39 -60.53
N CYS A 767 14.17 -23.48 -59.89
CA CYS A 767 15.00 -23.45 -58.68
C CYS A 767 16.41 -22.89 -58.97
N ASP A 768 16.83 -21.86 -58.24
CA ASP A 768 18.20 -21.35 -58.25
C ASP A 768 18.58 -20.83 -56.85
N SER A 769 19.27 -21.67 -56.07
CA SER A 769 19.74 -21.34 -54.73
C SER A 769 20.86 -20.29 -54.66
N SER A 770 21.28 -19.72 -55.79
CA SER A 770 22.16 -18.54 -55.84
C SER A 770 21.42 -17.20 -55.80
N THR A 771 20.09 -17.22 -55.96
CA THR A 771 19.19 -16.07 -55.81
C THR A 771 18.70 -15.92 -54.37
N ALA A 772 18.05 -14.80 -54.05
CA ALA A 772 17.69 -14.46 -52.68
C ALA A 772 16.37 -15.08 -52.22
N ASP A 773 15.40 -15.21 -53.12
CA ASP A 773 14.14 -15.96 -52.97
C ASP A 773 14.31 -17.47 -53.27
N GLY A 774 15.37 -17.84 -53.99
CA GLY A 774 15.69 -19.22 -54.36
C GLY A 774 15.21 -19.63 -55.76
N TYR A 775 14.75 -18.68 -56.58
CA TYR A 775 14.21 -18.95 -57.92
C TYR A 775 14.79 -18.02 -59.01
N ALA A 776 14.95 -18.55 -60.23
CA ALA A 776 15.37 -17.78 -61.41
C ALA A 776 14.32 -17.86 -62.54
N PRO A 777 14.17 -16.81 -63.37
CA PRO A 777 13.20 -16.80 -64.46
C PRO A 777 13.64 -17.69 -65.64
N GLY A 778 12.66 -18.23 -66.36
CA GLY A 778 12.87 -19.21 -67.44
C GLY A 778 12.80 -20.66 -66.96
N ALA A 779 12.86 -21.60 -67.91
CA ALA A 779 12.83 -23.04 -67.61
C ALA A 779 14.18 -23.58 -67.10
N GLY A 780 14.13 -24.47 -66.10
CA GLY A 780 15.33 -25.05 -65.47
C GLY A 780 15.01 -26.21 -64.52
N ASP A 781 15.70 -26.27 -63.38
CA ASP A 781 15.49 -27.29 -62.33
C ASP A 781 14.15 -27.07 -61.60
N ALA A 782 13.38 -28.14 -61.41
CA ALA A 782 12.03 -28.14 -60.85
C ALA A 782 11.92 -29.09 -59.64
N THR A 783 12.99 -29.21 -58.84
CA THR A 783 13.09 -30.18 -57.72
C THR A 783 12.96 -29.59 -56.32
N CYS A 784 12.96 -28.26 -56.19
CA CYS A 784 12.60 -27.54 -54.97
C CYS A 784 11.07 -27.42 -54.83
N PRO A 785 10.54 -26.98 -53.67
CA PRO A 785 9.13 -26.58 -53.58
C PRO A 785 8.80 -25.48 -54.61
N PRO A 786 7.58 -25.43 -55.17
CA PRO A 786 7.11 -24.30 -55.95
C PRO A 786 7.16 -22.98 -55.16
N HIS A 787 7.28 -21.86 -55.86
CA HIS A 787 7.20 -20.53 -55.26
C HIS A 787 5.77 -20.29 -54.75
N ASP A 788 5.58 -19.70 -53.56
CA ASP A 788 4.25 -19.64 -52.91
C ASP A 788 3.18 -18.86 -53.73
N SER A 789 3.58 -18.01 -54.69
CA SER A 789 2.64 -17.40 -55.64
C SER A 789 2.16 -18.32 -56.77
N ASP A 790 2.76 -19.50 -56.97
CA ASP A 790 2.30 -20.55 -57.90
C ASP A 790 1.42 -21.53 -57.10
N TYR A 791 0.22 -21.09 -56.71
CA TYR A 791 -0.62 -21.82 -55.76
C TYR A 791 -1.79 -22.56 -56.41
N LEU A 792 -2.17 -22.24 -57.65
CA LEU A 792 -3.34 -22.83 -58.31
C LEU A 792 -3.02 -24.18 -58.96
N GLU A 793 -2.04 -24.21 -59.88
CA GLU A 793 -1.70 -25.42 -60.64
C GLU A 793 -0.28 -25.97 -60.35
N GLN A 794 0.61 -25.19 -59.71
CA GLN A 794 2.00 -25.58 -59.40
C GLN A 794 2.77 -26.04 -60.64
N ASP A 795 2.59 -25.30 -61.74
CA ASP A 795 3.05 -25.66 -63.09
C ASP A 795 4.39 -24.98 -63.49
N TRP A 796 5.00 -24.23 -62.55
CA TRP A 796 6.22 -23.44 -62.72
C TRP A 796 6.03 -22.17 -63.57
N GLN A 797 4.78 -21.70 -63.71
CA GLN A 797 4.40 -20.52 -64.47
C GLN A 797 3.33 -19.69 -63.74
N ILE A 798 3.77 -18.64 -63.04
CA ILE A 798 2.85 -17.68 -62.40
C ILE A 798 1.83 -17.15 -63.41
N SER A 799 0.54 -17.29 -63.11
CA SER A 799 -0.56 -16.74 -63.91
C SER A 799 -0.88 -15.28 -63.56
N LEU A 800 -1.77 -14.64 -64.32
CA LEU A 800 -2.17 -13.26 -64.02
C LEU A 800 -2.97 -13.17 -62.72
N SER A 801 -3.80 -14.18 -62.41
CA SER A 801 -4.58 -14.22 -61.16
C SER A 801 -3.66 -14.31 -59.94
N GLU A 802 -2.65 -15.16 -60.03
CA GLU A 802 -1.62 -15.36 -59.00
C GLU A 802 -0.74 -14.12 -58.80
N LEU A 803 -0.32 -13.46 -59.87
CA LEU A 803 0.40 -12.19 -59.76
C LEU A 803 -0.48 -11.09 -59.12
N LEU A 804 -1.78 -11.03 -59.49
CA LEU A 804 -2.72 -10.10 -58.88
C LEU A 804 -2.96 -10.40 -57.39
N ARG A 805 -2.88 -11.67 -56.98
CA ARG A 805 -2.94 -12.06 -55.57
C ARG A 805 -1.75 -11.52 -54.77
N LEU A 806 -0.53 -11.67 -55.28
CA LEU A 806 0.66 -11.06 -54.65
C LEU A 806 0.55 -9.53 -54.56
N VAL A 807 0.01 -8.89 -55.60
CA VAL A 807 -0.26 -7.43 -55.61
C VAL A 807 -1.28 -7.02 -54.54
N GLN A 808 -2.23 -7.88 -54.14
CA GLN A 808 -3.13 -7.60 -53.00
C GLN A 808 -2.35 -7.55 -51.69
N LEU A 809 -1.45 -8.50 -51.45
CA LEU A 809 -0.61 -8.54 -50.23
C LEU A 809 0.32 -7.31 -50.16
N HIS A 810 0.91 -6.90 -51.30
CA HIS A 810 1.68 -5.66 -51.40
C HIS A 810 0.84 -4.41 -51.07
N ASN A 811 -0.32 -4.25 -51.70
CA ASN A 811 -1.17 -3.07 -51.52
C ASN A 811 -1.77 -2.94 -50.11
N ALA A 812 -1.86 -4.05 -49.37
CA ALA A 812 -2.27 -4.06 -47.96
C ALA A 812 -1.18 -3.52 -47.01
N GLY A 813 0.07 -3.38 -47.47
CA GLY A 813 1.19 -2.98 -46.62
C GLY A 813 1.63 -4.07 -45.62
N GLY A 814 1.16 -5.30 -45.79
CA GLY A 814 1.51 -6.45 -44.95
C GLY A 814 0.55 -7.62 -45.13
N TYR A 815 0.97 -8.80 -44.69
CA TYR A 815 0.18 -10.03 -44.76
C TYR A 815 0.37 -10.93 -43.53
N MET A 816 -0.54 -11.87 -43.34
CA MET A 816 -0.51 -12.88 -42.27
C MET A 816 -0.70 -14.29 -42.83
N PRO A 817 -0.26 -15.35 -42.14
CA PRO A 817 -0.63 -16.73 -42.49
C PRO A 817 -2.14 -16.96 -42.33
N ASP A 818 -2.78 -17.51 -43.34
CA ASP A 818 -4.18 -17.96 -43.31
C ASP A 818 -4.30 -19.33 -44.00
N PRO A 819 -4.28 -20.45 -43.24
CA PRO A 819 -4.43 -21.80 -43.79
C PRO A 819 -5.77 -22.09 -44.48
N LEU A 820 -6.74 -21.16 -44.44
CA LEU A 820 -8.03 -21.29 -45.11
C LEU A 820 -8.11 -20.49 -46.42
N SER A 821 -7.11 -19.66 -46.74
CA SER A 821 -7.05 -18.93 -48.00
C SER A 821 -6.52 -19.81 -49.14
N GLU A 822 -6.61 -19.27 -50.36
CA GLU A 822 -6.19 -19.97 -51.58
C GLU A 822 -4.67 -20.16 -51.71
N ASP A 823 -3.89 -19.24 -51.16
CA ASP A 823 -2.42 -19.18 -51.20
C ASP A 823 -1.75 -19.44 -49.84
N GLY A 824 -2.54 -19.68 -48.78
CA GLY A 824 -2.04 -19.87 -47.41
C GLY A 824 -1.73 -18.57 -46.66
N TYR A 825 -2.00 -17.41 -47.26
CA TYR A 825 -1.79 -16.08 -46.68
C TYR A 825 -3.04 -15.21 -46.80
N ALA A 826 -3.15 -14.15 -46.01
CA ALA A 826 -4.20 -13.14 -46.15
C ALA A 826 -3.59 -11.73 -46.00
N PRO A 827 -4.09 -10.73 -46.74
CA PRO A 827 -3.67 -9.33 -46.55
C PRO A 827 -4.05 -8.86 -45.14
N LEU A 828 -3.22 -7.98 -44.56
CA LEU A 828 -3.61 -7.23 -43.37
C LEU A 828 -4.70 -6.19 -43.72
N PRO A 829 -5.59 -5.84 -42.76
CA PRO A 829 -6.87 -5.17 -43.01
C PRO A 829 -6.83 -3.63 -42.99
#